data_AF-A0A4R3VPA2-F1
#
_entry.id   AF-A0A4R3VPA2-F1
#
_cell.length_a   1.000
_cell.length_b   1.000
_cell.length_c   1.000
_cell.angle_alpha   90.00
_cell.angle_beta   90.00
_cell.angle_gamma   90.00
#
_symmetry.space_group_name_H-M   'P 1'
#
loop_
_entity.id
_entity.type
_entity.pdbx_description
1 polymer ?
#
loop_
_entity_poly.entity_id
_entity_poly.type
_entity_poly.pdbx_seq_one_letter_code
_entity_poly.pdbx_strand_id
1 'polypeptide(L)'
;MNIFDHYRQRYDAAKDEEFTLQEFLTLCQQDRSAYANAAERLLMAIGEPVMVDTAQESRLSRLFSNRVIARYPAFEEFYGMEEAIEQIVSYLKHAAQGLEEKKQILYLLGPVGGGKSSLAERLKALMQGVPIYILSANGERSPVNDHPLCLFNPQEDAAILEKEYSIPRRYLGTIMSPWAAKRLQEFGGDITKFRVVKVWPSILAQIGIAKTEPGDENNQDISALVGKVDIRKLEHYAQNDPDAYGYSGALCRANQGIMEFVEMFKAPIKVLHPLLTATQEGNYNGTEGIAALPFNGIILAHSNESEWVQFRNNKNNEAFLDRVYIVKVPYCLRVSEEVKIYDKLLNHSELAHAPCAPGTLETLARFSILSRLKEPENSSIYSKMRVYDGESLKDTDPKAKSYQEYRDYAGVDEGMNGLSTRFAFKILSRVFNFDHSEVAANPVHLFYVLEQQIEREQFPQELAEKYLEHLKGYLTPKYAEFIGKEIQTAYLESYSEYGQNIFDRYVTYADFWIQDQEYRDPDTGQLFDRESLNAELEKIEKPAGISNPKDFRNEIVNFVLRARANNNGRNPNWTSYEKLRTVIEKKMFSNTEELLPVISFNTKTSTDEQKKHDDFVDRMMEKGYTRKQVRLLCEWYLRVRKSS
;
A
#
# COMPACT_ATOMS: atom_id res chain seq x y z
N MET A 1 -30.86 -0.60 -12.69
CA MET A 1 -30.44 -1.60 -13.69
C MET A 1 -30.10 -2.88 -12.98
N ASN A 2 -30.62 -4.04 -13.42
CA ASN A 2 -30.22 -5.34 -12.87
C ASN A 2 -28.82 -5.72 -13.41
N ILE A 3 -28.07 -6.56 -12.69
CA ILE A 3 -26.71 -7.00 -13.07
C ILE A 3 -26.67 -7.63 -14.47
N PHE A 4 -27.74 -8.35 -14.84
CA PHE A 4 -27.85 -8.98 -16.16
C PHE A 4 -27.97 -7.96 -17.29
N ASP A 5 -28.73 -6.88 -17.09
CA ASP A 5 -28.87 -5.81 -18.08
C ASP A 5 -27.56 -5.04 -18.23
N HIS A 6 -26.90 -4.75 -17.10
CA HIS A 6 -25.58 -4.09 -17.11
C HIS A 6 -24.51 -4.95 -17.81
N TYR A 7 -24.49 -6.26 -17.55
CA TYR A 7 -23.57 -7.17 -18.24
C TYR A 7 -23.86 -7.23 -19.74
N ARG A 8 -25.13 -7.32 -20.14
CA ARG A 8 -25.54 -7.34 -21.54
C ARG A 8 -25.14 -6.06 -22.27
N GLN A 9 -25.38 -4.91 -21.66
CA GLN A 9 -24.94 -3.62 -22.20
C GLN A 9 -23.42 -3.53 -22.33
N ARG A 10 -22.67 -3.98 -21.32
CA ARG A 10 -21.20 -4.02 -21.40
C ARG A 10 -20.72 -4.96 -22.50
N TYR A 11 -21.34 -6.11 -22.67
CA TYR A 11 -21.02 -7.06 -23.73
C TYR A 11 -21.34 -6.49 -25.12
N ASP A 12 -22.51 -5.86 -25.28
CA ASP A 12 -22.91 -5.21 -26.53
C ASP A 12 -22.00 -4.02 -26.88
N ALA A 13 -21.57 -3.22 -25.88
CA ALA A 13 -20.59 -2.14 -26.06
C ALA A 13 -19.17 -2.64 -26.34
N ALA A 14 -18.86 -3.89 -25.98
CA ALA A 14 -17.58 -4.53 -26.25
C ALA A 14 -17.57 -5.28 -27.59
N LYS A 15 -18.70 -5.32 -28.32
CA LYS A 15 -18.73 -5.90 -29.67
C LYS A 15 -17.85 -5.08 -30.60
N ASP A 16 -17.23 -5.79 -31.53
CA ASP A 16 -16.34 -5.17 -32.47
C ASP A 16 -17.10 -4.24 -33.42
N GLU A 17 -16.66 -2.99 -33.50
CA GLU A 17 -17.12 -2.04 -34.50
C GLU A 17 -16.21 -2.16 -35.73
N GLU A 18 -16.81 -2.35 -36.90
CA GLU A 18 -16.08 -2.49 -38.16
C GLU A 18 -16.23 -1.23 -39.01
N PHE A 19 -15.12 -0.77 -39.57
CA PHE A 19 -14.98 0.44 -40.37
C PHE A 19 -14.35 0.09 -41.73
N THR A 20 -14.73 0.83 -42.77
CA THR A 20 -13.88 0.99 -43.94
C THR A 20 -12.60 1.72 -43.58
N LEU A 21 -11.55 1.58 -44.39
CA LEU A 21 -10.32 2.34 -44.22
C LEU A 21 -10.58 3.86 -44.27
N GLN A 22 -11.50 4.32 -45.13
CA GLN A 22 -11.89 5.73 -45.25
C GLN A 22 -12.59 6.25 -43.99
N GLU A 23 -13.51 5.49 -43.41
CA GLU A 23 -14.17 5.84 -42.16
C GLU A 23 -13.17 5.91 -41.00
N PHE A 24 -12.21 4.96 -40.95
CA PHE A 24 -11.13 5.00 -39.97
C PHE A 24 -10.25 6.26 -40.10
N LEU A 25 -9.83 6.63 -41.31
CA LEU A 25 -9.04 7.84 -41.52
C LEU A 25 -9.82 9.10 -41.12
N THR A 26 -11.12 9.14 -41.41
CA THR A 26 -12.02 10.22 -40.99
C THR A 26 -12.15 10.26 -39.47
N LEU A 27 -12.20 9.10 -38.81
CA LEU A 27 -12.21 8.99 -37.35
C LEU A 27 -10.89 9.51 -36.75
N CYS A 28 -9.73 9.22 -37.35
CA CYS A 28 -8.45 9.76 -36.90
C CYS A 28 -8.43 11.29 -36.87
N GLN A 29 -9.14 11.96 -37.79
CA GLN A 29 -9.23 13.41 -37.78
C GLN A 29 -9.99 13.96 -36.55
N GLN A 30 -10.99 13.21 -36.07
CA GLN A 30 -11.87 13.62 -34.97
C GLN A 30 -11.34 13.17 -33.61
N ASP A 31 -10.75 11.98 -33.54
CA ASP A 31 -10.30 11.35 -32.32
C ASP A 31 -8.86 10.85 -32.45
N ARG A 32 -7.96 11.51 -31.70
CA ARG A 32 -6.54 11.15 -31.62
C ARG A 32 -6.32 9.78 -30.97
N SER A 33 -7.27 9.28 -30.19
CA SER A 33 -7.19 7.95 -29.57
C SER A 33 -7.11 6.84 -30.63
N ALA A 34 -7.61 7.09 -31.84
CA ALA A 34 -7.65 6.12 -32.93
C ALA A 34 -6.28 5.67 -33.44
N TYR A 35 -5.27 6.54 -33.34
CA TYR A 35 -3.89 6.25 -33.72
C TYR A 35 -2.91 6.39 -32.56
N ALA A 36 -3.41 6.47 -31.33
CA ALA A 36 -2.60 6.60 -30.12
C ALA A 36 -1.70 5.36 -29.95
N ASN A 37 -0.44 5.60 -29.60
CA ASN A 37 0.48 4.51 -29.28
C ASN A 37 0.15 3.89 -27.91
N ALA A 38 0.77 2.75 -27.59
CA ALA A 38 0.51 2.03 -26.34
C ALA A 38 0.74 2.89 -25.07
N ALA A 39 1.75 3.76 -25.07
CA ALA A 39 2.03 4.65 -23.93
C ALA A 39 0.98 5.76 -23.79
N GLU A 40 0.56 6.37 -24.90
CA GLU A 40 -0.53 7.35 -24.91
C GLU A 40 -1.83 6.75 -24.40
N ARG A 41 -2.19 5.52 -24.82
CA ARG A 41 -3.38 4.82 -24.33
C ARG A 41 -3.33 4.55 -22.83
N LEU A 42 -2.18 4.14 -22.31
CA LEU A 42 -2.02 3.97 -20.86
C LEU A 42 -2.16 5.29 -20.11
N LEU A 43 -1.61 6.38 -20.61
CA LEU A 43 -1.77 7.69 -19.99
C LEU A 43 -3.23 8.13 -19.97
N MET A 44 -3.96 7.93 -21.08
CA MET A 44 -5.40 8.17 -21.15
C MET A 44 -6.16 7.34 -20.10
N ALA A 45 -5.80 6.06 -19.94
CA ALA A 45 -6.43 5.16 -18.98
C ALA A 45 -6.09 5.50 -17.52
N ILE A 46 -4.85 5.93 -17.25
CA ILE A 46 -4.39 6.38 -15.93
C ILE A 46 -5.13 7.66 -15.50
N GLY A 47 -5.37 8.55 -16.47
CA GLY A 47 -6.07 9.82 -16.24
C GLY A 47 -5.19 10.91 -15.63
N GLU A 48 -5.80 12.05 -15.35
CA GLU A 48 -5.12 13.22 -14.80
C GLU A 48 -4.81 13.04 -13.30
N PRO A 49 -3.64 13.52 -12.83
CA PRO A 49 -3.31 13.48 -11.42
C PRO A 49 -4.10 14.53 -10.62
N VAL A 50 -4.43 14.15 -9.38
CA VAL A 50 -4.81 15.10 -8.33
C VAL A 50 -3.54 15.68 -7.72
N MET A 51 -3.35 16.98 -7.87
CA MET A 51 -2.21 17.70 -7.28
C MET A 51 -2.47 17.94 -5.79
N VAL A 52 -1.66 17.31 -4.94
CA VAL A 52 -1.79 17.40 -3.47
C VAL A 52 -0.73 18.35 -2.94
N ASP A 53 -1.18 19.47 -2.37
CA ASP A 53 -0.32 20.40 -1.64
C ASP A 53 0.00 19.83 -0.25
N THR A 54 1.20 19.29 -0.10
CA THR A 54 1.61 18.63 1.15
C THR A 54 1.83 19.62 2.30
N ALA A 55 1.91 20.93 2.06
CA ALA A 55 2.05 21.93 3.11
C ALA A 55 0.80 22.03 4.00
N GLN A 56 -0.36 21.63 3.49
CA GLN A 56 -1.65 21.71 4.21
C GLN A 56 -1.77 20.65 5.32
N GLU A 57 -1.04 19.54 5.20
CA GLU A 57 -1.09 18.43 6.16
C GLU A 57 0.28 18.25 6.81
N SER A 58 0.36 18.41 8.14
CA SER A 58 1.65 18.37 8.87
C SER A 58 2.45 17.09 8.66
N ARG A 59 1.77 15.94 8.47
CA ARG A 59 2.42 14.65 8.21
C ARG A 59 3.06 14.64 6.82
N LEU A 60 2.29 14.97 5.79
CA LEU A 60 2.77 15.02 4.40
C LEU A 60 3.85 16.09 4.20
N SER A 61 3.69 17.25 4.84
CA SER A 61 4.65 18.35 4.86
C SER A 61 6.06 17.87 5.23
N ARG A 62 6.17 17.03 6.26
CA ARG A 62 7.44 16.47 6.73
C ARG A 62 8.01 15.39 5.80
N LEU A 63 7.14 14.58 5.19
CA LEU A 63 7.53 13.49 4.29
C LEU A 63 8.00 13.99 2.92
N PHE A 64 7.37 15.04 2.41
CA PHE A 64 7.57 15.55 1.05
C PHE A 64 8.16 16.96 1.02
N SER A 65 8.59 17.50 2.17
CA SER A 65 9.22 18.83 2.28
C SER A 65 8.38 19.95 1.66
N ASN A 66 7.07 19.97 1.95
CA ASN A 66 6.08 20.93 1.42
C ASN A 66 5.97 20.97 -0.12
N ARG A 67 6.42 19.93 -0.83
CA ARG A 67 6.28 19.85 -2.28
C ARG A 67 4.84 19.53 -2.68
N VAL A 68 4.42 20.00 -3.84
CA VAL A 68 3.18 19.53 -4.46
C VAL A 68 3.47 18.19 -5.13
N ILE A 69 2.70 17.16 -4.80
CA ILE A 69 2.87 15.81 -5.36
C ILE A 69 1.68 15.46 -6.25
N ALA A 70 1.95 14.73 -7.34
CA ALA A 70 0.91 14.19 -8.20
C ALA A 70 0.42 12.83 -7.65
N ARG A 71 -0.88 12.72 -7.34
CA ARG A 71 -1.51 11.43 -7.01
C ARG A 71 -2.46 11.02 -8.11
N TYR A 72 -2.32 9.79 -8.60
CA TYR A 72 -3.12 9.27 -9.69
C TYR A 72 -4.25 8.39 -9.12
N PRO A 73 -5.54 8.74 -9.33
CA PRO A 73 -6.67 7.95 -8.84
C PRO A 73 -6.62 6.48 -9.26
N ALA A 74 -6.10 6.22 -10.46
CA ALA A 74 -5.87 4.88 -10.97
C ALA A 74 -4.99 4.01 -10.06
N PHE A 75 -4.22 4.56 -9.13
CA PHE A 75 -3.35 3.83 -8.21
C PHE A 75 -3.66 4.07 -6.73
N GLU A 76 -4.87 4.50 -6.38
CA GLU A 76 -5.28 4.80 -4.98
C GLU A 76 -5.05 3.64 -4.00
N GLU A 77 -5.13 2.40 -4.48
CA GLU A 77 -4.94 1.22 -3.63
C GLU A 77 -3.46 0.80 -3.45
N PHE A 78 -2.50 1.59 -3.95
CA PHE A 78 -1.06 1.35 -3.85
C PHE A 78 -0.43 2.29 -2.82
N TYR A 79 -0.36 1.83 -1.58
CA TYR A 79 0.10 2.64 -0.45
C TYR A 79 1.63 2.69 -0.34
N GLY A 80 2.18 3.89 -0.23
CA GLY A 80 3.63 4.12 -0.10
C GLY A 80 4.45 3.89 -1.38
N MET A 81 3.81 3.91 -2.55
CA MET A 81 4.44 3.69 -3.86
C MET A 81 4.48 4.94 -4.75
N GLU A 82 4.31 6.14 -4.17
CA GLU A 82 4.13 7.37 -4.93
C GLU A 82 5.28 7.63 -5.92
N GLU A 83 6.53 7.41 -5.49
CA GLU A 83 7.71 7.61 -6.31
C GLU A 83 7.84 6.58 -7.45
N ALA A 84 7.50 5.32 -7.20
CA ALA A 84 7.51 4.28 -8.23
C ALA A 84 6.44 4.55 -9.30
N ILE A 85 5.25 4.97 -8.88
CA ILE A 85 4.16 5.36 -9.79
C ILE A 85 4.55 6.59 -10.60
N GLU A 86 5.18 7.60 -9.98
CA GLU A 86 5.66 8.80 -10.68
C GLU A 86 6.70 8.45 -11.75
N GLN A 87 7.64 7.54 -11.45
CA GLN A 87 8.62 7.06 -12.43
C GLN A 87 7.97 6.30 -13.59
N ILE A 88 6.99 5.44 -13.32
CA ILE A 88 6.23 4.74 -14.38
C ILE A 88 5.50 5.75 -15.26
N VAL A 89 4.80 6.74 -14.67
CA VAL A 89 4.08 7.75 -15.44
C VAL A 89 5.06 8.63 -16.22
N SER A 90 6.23 8.96 -15.67
CA SER A 90 7.30 9.68 -16.37
C SER A 90 7.79 8.91 -17.60
N TYR A 91 8.09 7.62 -17.43
CA TYR A 91 8.43 6.72 -18.54
C TYR A 91 7.35 6.73 -19.63
N LEU A 92 6.08 6.60 -19.25
CA LEU A 92 4.96 6.62 -20.19
C LEU A 92 4.83 7.98 -20.91
N LYS A 93 5.02 9.09 -20.20
CA LYS A 93 5.00 10.45 -20.80
C LYS A 93 6.09 10.62 -21.84
N HIS A 94 7.32 10.21 -21.54
CA HIS A 94 8.44 10.32 -22.48
C HIS A 94 8.27 9.35 -23.66
N ALA A 95 7.82 8.12 -23.41
CA ALA A 95 7.52 7.15 -24.46
C ALA A 95 6.39 7.62 -25.39
N ALA A 96 5.32 8.22 -24.83
CA ALA A 96 4.22 8.81 -25.59
C ALA A 96 4.68 9.95 -26.51
N GLN A 97 5.67 10.74 -26.09
CA GLN A 97 6.27 11.80 -26.88
C GLN A 97 7.22 11.28 -27.98
N GLY A 98 7.56 9.99 -27.98
CA GLY A 98 8.47 9.37 -28.94
C GLY A 98 9.95 9.55 -28.59
N LEU A 99 10.27 9.77 -27.31
CA LEU A 99 11.65 9.87 -26.81
C LEU A 99 12.28 8.47 -26.63
N GLU A 100 13.49 8.43 -26.05
CA GLU A 100 14.30 7.21 -25.94
C GLU A 100 13.60 6.11 -25.13
N GLU A 101 12.80 6.46 -24.13
CA GLU A 101 12.03 5.53 -23.31
C GLU A 101 11.10 4.62 -24.13
N LYS A 102 10.65 5.08 -25.32
CA LYS A 102 9.88 4.25 -26.26
C LYS A 102 10.66 3.01 -26.70
N LYS A 103 12.00 3.08 -26.73
CA LYS A 103 12.90 2.01 -27.16
C LYS A 103 13.43 1.18 -25.99
N GLN A 104 12.95 1.42 -24.78
CA GLN A 104 13.40 0.74 -23.57
C GLN A 104 12.32 -0.16 -22.99
N ILE A 105 12.77 -1.24 -22.36
CA ILE A 105 11.94 -2.14 -21.56
C ILE A 105 11.68 -1.48 -20.20
N LEU A 106 10.41 -1.33 -19.82
CA LEU A 106 10.05 -0.88 -18.47
C LEU A 106 10.31 -2.02 -17.49
N TYR A 107 11.27 -1.86 -16.59
CA TYR A 107 11.70 -2.90 -15.67
C TYR A 107 11.43 -2.55 -14.21
N LEU A 108 10.57 -3.33 -13.56
CA LEU A 108 10.27 -3.18 -12.13
C LEU A 108 11.25 -4.05 -11.32
N LEU A 109 12.08 -3.40 -10.52
CA LEU A 109 13.07 -4.03 -9.64
C LEU A 109 12.63 -3.89 -8.18
N GLY A 110 12.63 -4.98 -7.41
CA GLY A 110 12.17 -4.92 -6.02
C GLY A 110 12.19 -6.28 -5.33
N PRO A 111 11.98 -6.33 -4.01
CA PRO A 111 11.90 -7.58 -3.28
C PRO A 111 10.64 -8.39 -3.61
N VAL A 112 10.64 -9.66 -3.18
CA VAL A 112 9.50 -10.56 -3.34
C VAL A 112 8.32 -10.07 -2.50
N GLY A 113 7.15 -9.88 -3.11
CA GLY A 113 6.00 -9.30 -2.41
C GLY A 113 6.05 -7.78 -2.25
N GLY A 114 6.98 -7.08 -2.92
CA GLY A 114 7.02 -5.62 -2.99
C GLY A 114 5.92 -4.98 -3.87
N GLY A 115 4.97 -5.77 -4.40
CA GLY A 115 3.85 -5.25 -5.20
C GLY A 115 4.12 -5.02 -6.70
N LYS A 116 5.27 -5.46 -7.22
CA LYS A 116 5.62 -5.38 -8.66
C LYS A 116 4.58 -6.02 -9.56
N SER A 117 4.19 -7.26 -9.28
CA SER A 117 3.17 -7.98 -10.06
C SER A 117 1.80 -7.31 -9.93
N SER A 118 1.46 -6.76 -8.75
CA SER A 118 0.22 -6.01 -8.57
C SER A 118 0.20 -4.74 -9.42
N LEU A 119 1.33 -4.02 -9.55
CA LEU A 119 1.46 -2.88 -10.47
C LEU A 119 1.32 -3.31 -11.93
N ALA A 120 1.96 -4.43 -12.32
CA ALA A 120 1.83 -4.99 -13.66
C ALA A 120 0.39 -5.37 -14.01
N GLU A 121 -0.31 -6.04 -13.09
CA GLU A 121 -1.74 -6.35 -13.24
C GLU A 121 -2.60 -5.10 -13.35
N ARG A 122 -2.30 -4.04 -12.57
CA ARG A 122 -3.02 -2.78 -12.66
C ARG A 122 -2.82 -2.10 -14.01
N LEU A 123 -1.59 -2.06 -14.53
CA LEU A 123 -1.30 -1.49 -15.86
C LEU A 123 -2.01 -2.28 -16.97
N LYS A 124 -2.01 -3.62 -16.91
CA LYS A 124 -2.77 -4.44 -17.85
C LYS A 124 -4.28 -4.17 -17.74
N ALA A 125 -4.81 -4.04 -16.53
CA ALA A 125 -6.22 -3.71 -16.32
C ALA A 125 -6.59 -2.34 -16.92
N LEU A 126 -5.73 -1.33 -16.76
CA LEU A 126 -5.91 0.00 -17.34
C LEU A 126 -5.84 -0.04 -18.89
N MET A 127 -4.95 -0.85 -19.46
CA MET A 127 -4.86 -1.02 -20.93
C MET A 127 -6.17 -1.56 -21.54
N GLN A 128 -6.95 -2.37 -20.81
CA GLN A 128 -8.27 -2.84 -21.28
C GLN A 128 -9.31 -1.70 -21.37
N GLY A 129 -9.03 -0.54 -20.78
CA GLY A 129 -9.93 0.62 -20.75
C GLY A 129 -9.88 1.51 -21.98
N VAL A 130 -8.97 1.26 -22.93
CA VAL A 130 -8.84 2.06 -24.17
C VAL A 130 -8.73 1.12 -25.38
N PRO A 131 -9.56 1.29 -26.42
CA PRO A 131 -9.58 0.37 -27.56
C PRO A 131 -8.35 0.51 -28.46
N ILE A 132 -8.15 -0.51 -29.29
CA ILE A 132 -7.14 -0.57 -30.36
C ILE A 132 -7.83 -0.81 -31.70
N TYR A 133 -7.20 -0.37 -32.78
CA TYR A 133 -7.73 -0.53 -34.13
C TYR A 133 -6.85 -1.54 -34.87
N ILE A 134 -7.49 -2.57 -35.43
CA ILE A 134 -6.80 -3.71 -36.02
C ILE A 134 -7.23 -3.86 -37.47
N LEU A 135 -6.26 -4.10 -38.35
CA LEU A 135 -6.52 -4.44 -39.74
C LEU A 135 -7.24 -5.79 -39.87
N SER A 136 -8.23 -5.87 -40.74
CA SER A 136 -8.96 -7.09 -41.07
C SER A 136 -9.11 -7.28 -42.57
N ALA A 137 -9.08 -8.53 -43.01
CA ALA A 137 -9.21 -8.95 -44.39
C ALA A 137 -10.07 -10.22 -44.44
N ASN A 138 -11.05 -10.27 -45.35
CA ASN A 138 -11.92 -11.45 -45.55
C ASN A 138 -12.63 -11.95 -44.27
N GLY A 139 -12.96 -11.04 -43.33
CA GLY A 139 -13.57 -11.38 -42.04
C GLY A 139 -12.60 -11.91 -40.97
N GLU A 140 -11.31 -12.01 -41.29
CA GLU A 140 -10.25 -12.37 -40.35
C GLU A 140 -9.51 -11.12 -39.87
N ARG A 141 -9.22 -11.03 -38.57
CA ARG A 141 -8.37 -9.97 -38.02
C ARG A 141 -6.92 -10.34 -38.22
N SER A 142 -6.07 -9.32 -38.36
CA SER A 142 -4.64 -9.52 -38.31
C SER A 142 -4.25 -10.30 -37.05
N PRO A 143 -3.53 -11.42 -37.18
CA PRO A 143 -3.13 -12.25 -36.05
C PRO A 143 -2.04 -11.60 -35.17
N VAL A 144 -1.45 -10.50 -35.62
CA VAL A 144 -0.47 -9.69 -34.87
C VAL A 144 -0.98 -8.30 -34.52
N ASN A 145 -2.30 -8.08 -34.54
CA ASN A 145 -2.92 -6.79 -34.27
C ASN A 145 -2.31 -5.63 -35.10
N ASP A 146 -2.12 -5.79 -36.42
CA ASP A 146 -1.62 -4.75 -37.31
C ASP A 146 -2.44 -3.47 -37.17
N HIS A 147 -1.75 -2.35 -36.91
CA HIS A 147 -2.39 -1.04 -36.91
C HIS A 147 -2.69 -0.63 -38.37
N PRO A 148 -3.87 -0.06 -38.68
CA PRO A 148 -4.23 0.27 -40.07
C PRO A 148 -3.23 1.20 -40.78
N LEU A 149 -2.51 2.02 -40.02
CA LEU A 149 -1.48 2.91 -40.56
C LEU A 149 -0.24 2.19 -41.12
N CYS A 150 -0.06 0.88 -40.90
CA CYS A 150 1.03 0.11 -41.49
C CYS A 150 0.91 -0.04 -43.03
N LEU A 151 -0.24 0.31 -43.60
CA LEU A 151 -0.47 0.30 -45.05
C LEU A 151 0.18 1.49 -45.78
N PHE A 152 0.57 2.55 -45.07
CA PHE A 152 1.04 3.80 -45.68
C PHE A 152 2.55 3.96 -45.54
N ASN A 153 3.18 4.46 -46.60
CA ASN A 153 4.61 4.72 -46.65
C ASN A 153 4.93 6.10 -46.02
N PRO A 154 5.81 6.18 -45.00
CA PRO A 154 6.20 7.45 -44.37
C PRO A 154 6.80 8.49 -45.31
N GLN A 155 7.43 8.06 -46.41
CA GLN A 155 8.09 8.97 -47.35
C GLN A 155 7.13 9.55 -48.38
N GLU A 156 6.11 8.78 -48.77
CA GLU A 156 5.21 9.10 -49.88
C GLU A 156 3.88 9.66 -49.37
N ASP A 157 3.29 9.02 -48.35
CA ASP A 157 1.90 9.27 -47.93
C ASP A 157 1.80 10.25 -46.75
N ALA A 158 2.88 10.43 -45.98
CA ALA A 158 2.84 11.17 -44.72
C ALA A 158 2.37 12.63 -44.87
N ALA A 159 2.78 13.31 -45.94
CA ALA A 159 2.37 14.68 -46.20
C ALA A 159 0.87 14.79 -46.55
N ILE A 160 0.32 13.75 -47.18
CA ILE A 160 -1.10 13.67 -47.54
C ILE A 160 -1.93 13.42 -46.28
N LEU A 161 -1.55 12.41 -45.48
CA LEU A 161 -2.24 12.05 -44.24
C LEU A 161 -2.23 13.18 -43.20
N GLU A 162 -1.11 13.90 -43.10
CA GLU A 162 -0.97 15.07 -42.22
C GLU A 162 -1.89 16.21 -42.66
N LYS A 163 -2.02 16.47 -43.97
CA LYS A 163 -2.85 17.55 -44.52
C LYS A 163 -4.35 17.22 -44.50
N GLU A 164 -4.73 16.01 -44.87
CA GLU A 164 -6.13 15.61 -45.06
C GLU A 164 -6.77 15.09 -43.76
N TYR A 165 -6.03 14.32 -42.97
CA TYR A 165 -6.55 13.62 -41.79
C TYR A 165 -5.91 14.05 -40.48
N SER A 166 -5.00 15.04 -40.51
CA SER A 166 -4.30 15.56 -39.31
C SER A 166 -3.47 14.51 -38.57
N ILE A 167 -3.02 13.45 -39.26
CA ILE A 167 -2.21 12.37 -38.68
C ILE A 167 -0.72 12.77 -38.74
N PRO A 168 -0.04 12.95 -37.59
CA PRO A 168 1.37 13.34 -37.61
C PRO A 168 2.28 12.23 -38.13
N ARG A 169 3.35 12.61 -38.85
CA ARG A 169 4.29 11.67 -39.48
C ARG A 169 4.90 10.64 -38.52
N ARG A 170 5.07 11.00 -37.25
CA ARG A 170 5.66 10.14 -36.21
C ARG A 170 4.89 8.84 -35.95
N TYR A 171 3.63 8.75 -36.37
CA TYR A 171 2.78 7.57 -36.18
C TYR A 171 2.88 6.54 -37.32
N LEU A 172 3.56 6.88 -38.43
CA LEU A 172 3.65 6.03 -39.62
C LEU A 172 4.84 5.05 -39.58
N GLY A 173 5.54 4.94 -38.46
CA GLY A 173 6.78 4.14 -38.36
C GLY A 173 6.61 2.61 -38.23
N THR A 174 5.40 2.08 -38.40
CA THR A 174 5.13 0.63 -38.23
C THR A 174 5.15 -0.09 -39.57
N ILE A 175 5.92 -1.18 -39.66
CA ILE A 175 5.96 -2.02 -40.86
C ILE A 175 4.68 -2.85 -41.01
N MET A 176 4.36 -3.23 -42.24
CA MET A 176 3.31 -4.19 -42.55
C MET A 176 3.74 -5.60 -42.14
N SER A 177 2.88 -6.35 -41.45
CA SER A 177 3.17 -7.76 -41.16
C SER A 177 3.18 -8.62 -42.45
N PRO A 178 3.83 -9.80 -42.43
CA PRO A 178 3.78 -10.74 -43.53
C PRO A 178 2.34 -11.18 -43.88
N TRP A 179 1.45 -11.26 -42.89
CA TRP A 179 0.03 -11.57 -43.10
C TRP A 179 -0.65 -10.44 -43.91
N ALA A 180 -0.49 -9.19 -43.48
CA ALA A 180 -1.06 -8.05 -44.18
C ALA A 180 -0.47 -7.88 -45.59
N ALA A 181 0.83 -8.14 -45.76
CA ALA A 181 1.51 -8.10 -47.06
C ALA A 181 0.96 -9.15 -48.04
N LYS A 182 0.71 -10.38 -47.56
CA LYS A 182 0.09 -11.43 -48.37
C LYS A 182 -1.32 -11.04 -48.81
N ARG A 183 -2.15 -10.51 -47.89
CA ARG A 183 -3.51 -10.04 -48.21
C ARG A 183 -3.51 -8.88 -49.19
N LEU A 184 -2.57 -7.95 -49.08
CA LEU A 184 -2.43 -6.85 -50.04
C LEU A 184 -2.13 -7.35 -51.46
N GLN A 185 -1.27 -8.38 -51.59
CA GLN A 185 -0.99 -9.01 -52.88
C GLN A 185 -2.23 -9.72 -53.45
N GLU A 186 -2.96 -10.48 -52.63
CA GLU A 186 -4.23 -11.13 -53.01
C GLU A 186 -5.29 -10.11 -53.47
N PHE A 187 -5.28 -8.92 -52.87
CA PHE A 187 -6.17 -7.81 -53.22
C PHE A 187 -5.75 -7.05 -54.48
N GLY A 188 -4.58 -7.35 -55.05
CA GLY A 188 -4.04 -6.66 -56.22
C GLY A 188 -3.52 -5.26 -55.91
N GLY A 189 -3.08 -5.02 -54.66
CA GLY A 189 -2.63 -3.70 -54.19
C GLY A 189 -3.76 -2.77 -53.75
N ASP A 190 -5.02 -3.21 -53.81
CA ASP A 190 -6.17 -2.41 -53.42
C ASP A 190 -6.37 -2.41 -51.89
N ILE A 191 -5.86 -1.37 -51.23
CA ILE A 191 -6.00 -1.19 -49.78
C ILE A 191 -7.45 -0.98 -49.32
N THR A 192 -8.37 -0.61 -50.22
CA THR A 192 -9.78 -0.35 -49.86
C THR A 192 -10.55 -1.62 -49.51
N LYS A 193 -10.02 -2.79 -49.88
CA LYS A 193 -10.57 -4.10 -49.50
C LYS A 193 -10.28 -4.47 -48.04
N PHE A 194 -9.33 -3.80 -47.39
CA PHE A 194 -9.13 -3.96 -45.96
C PHE A 194 -10.25 -3.27 -45.17
N ARG A 195 -10.54 -3.87 -44.02
CA ARG A 195 -11.45 -3.36 -43.01
C ARG A 195 -10.65 -3.03 -41.76
N VAL A 196 -11.18 -2.16 -40.93
CA VAL A 196 -10.60 -1.82 -39.63
C VAL A 196 -11.58 -2.20 -38.55
N VAL A 197 -11.12 -2.98 -37.58
CA VAL A 197 -11.95 -3.46 -36.48
C VAL A 197 -11.45 -2.81 -35.20
N LYS A 198 -12.34 -2.10 -34.50
CA LYS A 198 -12.08 -1.57 -33.16
C LYS A 198 -12.27 -2.69 -32.14
N VAL A 199 -11.22 -2.98 -31.40
CA VAL A 199 -11.16 -4.09 -30.45
C VAL A 199 -10.69 -3.57 -29.09
N TRP A 200 -11.31 -4.06 -28.03
CA TRP A 200 -10.85 -3.77 -26.67
C TRP A 200 -9.74 -4.75 -26.27
N PRO A 201 -8.57 -4.27 -25.81
CA PRO A 201 -7.55 -5.14 -25.25
C PRO A 201 -8.13 -6.05 -24.16
N SER A 202 -7.63 -7.27 -24.10
CA SER A 202 -8.14 -8.28 -23.18
C SER A 202 -7.03 -9.16 -22.65
N ILE A 203 -6.94 -9.24 -21.32
CA ILE A 203 -6.06 -10.20 -20.65
C ILE A 203 -6.54 -11.63 -20.95
N LEU A 204 -7.87 -11.85 -20.91
CA LEU A 204 -8.48 -13.17 -21.07
C LEU A 204 -8.35 -13.69 -22.51
N ALA A 205 -8.66 -12.86 -23.50
CA ALA A 205 -8.56 -13.24 -24.91
C ALA A 205 -7.13 -13.08 -25.47
N GLN A 206 -6.22 -12.52 -24.68
CA GLN A 206 -4.84 -12.22 -25.06
C GLN A 206 -4.75 -11.37 -26.34
N ILE A 207 -5.52 -10.28 -26.38
CA ILE A 207 -5.54 -9.31 -27.47
C ILE A 207 -4.95 -8.00 -26.95
N GLY A 208 -3.87 -7.51 -27.56
CA GLY A 208 -3.12 -6.35 -27.08
C GLY A 208 -2.42 -6.57 -25.73
N ILE A 209 -2.69 -7.65 -25.02
CA ILE A 209 -2.08 -7.95 -23.73
C ILE A 209 -1.63 -9.40 -23.73
N ALA A 210 -0.35 -9.63 -23.43
CA ALA A 210 0.20 -10.97 -23.27
C ALA A 210 1.10 -11.05 -22.04
N LYS A 211 1.17 -12.24 -21.46
CA LYS A 211 2.05 -12.56 -20.35
C LYS A 211 2.92 -13.76 -20.74
N THR A 212 4.21 -13.67 -20.48
CA THR A 212 5.17 -14.74 -20.68
C THR A 212 6.01 -14.93 -19.41
N GLU A 213 6.44 -16.17 -19.19
CA GLU A 213 7.24 -16.59 -18.06
C GLU A 213 8.43 -17.41 -18.58
N PRO A 214 9.57 -17.43 -17.86
CA PRO A 214 10.69 -18.27 -18.21
C PRO A 214 10.28 -19.75 -18.15
N GLY A 215 10.57 -20.49 -19.22
CA GLY A 215 10.52 -21.95 -19.21
C GLY A 215 11.79 -22.53 -18.60
N ASP A 216 11.88 -23.86 -18.48
CA ASP A 216 13.12 -24.53 -18.09
C ASP A 216 14.25 -24.17 -19.06
N GLU A 217 15.47 -23.94 -18.57
CA GLU A 217 16.64 -23.54 -19.38
C GLU A 217 16.90 -24.49 -20.58
N ASN A 218 16.53 -25.76 -20.45
CA ASN A 218 16.70 -26.78 -21.49
C ASN A 218 15.57 -26.80 -22.54
N ASN A 219 14.40 -26.26 -22.22
CA ASN A 219 13.19 -26.35 -23.05
C ASN A 219 12.61 -24.98 -23.45
N GLN A 220 13.23 -23.88 -23.03
CA GLN A 220 12.74 -22.55 -23.35
C GLN A 220 13.05 -22.20 -24.82
N ASP A 221 12.03 -22.35 -25.64
CA ASP A 221 12.04 -22.00 -27.05
C ASP A 221 11.63 -20.53 -27.25
N ILE A 222 12.32 -19.85 -28.17
CA ILE A 222 12.05 -18.46 -28.59
C ILE A 222 10.61 -18.33 -29.13
N SER A 223 10.01 -19.44 -29.57
CA SER A 223 8.62 -19.49 -30.05
C SER A 223 7.57 -18.98 -29.05
N ALA A 224 7.84 -19.00 -27.74
CA ALA A 224 6.96 -18.40 -26.75
C ALA A 224 6.81 -16.87 -26.92
N LEU A 225 7.83 -16.20 -27.44
CA LEU A 225 7.82 -14.77 -27.72
C LEU A 225 7.36 -14.46 -29.15
N VAL A 226 7.92 -15.17 -30.13
CA VAL A 226 7.78 -14.78 -31.55
C VAL A 226 6.78 -15.63 -32.35
N GLY A 227 6.35 -16.78 -31.83
CA GLY A 227 5.52 -17.75 -32.55
C GLY A 227 6.33 -18.85 -33.25
N LYS A 228 5.62 -19.78 -33.89
CA LYS A 228 6.19 -20.90 -34.64
C LYS A 228 5.30 -21.36 -35.76
N VAL A 229 5.86 -22.03 -36.75
CA VAL A 229 5.12 -22.64 -37.84
C VAL A 229 4.16 -23.72 -37.31
N ASP A 230 2.93 -23.73 -37.81
CA ASP A 230 1.93 -24.75 -37.52
C ASP A 230 2.11 -25.93 -38.48
N ILE A 231 2.65 -27.03 -37.94
CA ILE A 231 2.93 -28.26 -38.70
C ILE A 231 1.67 -28.77 -39.43
N ARG A 232 0.47 -28.53 -38.89
CA ARG A 232 -0.79 -28.98 -39.51
C ARG A 232 -1.11 -28.23 -40.80
N LYS A 233 -0.61 -27.00 -40.94
CA LYS A 233 -0.84 -26.15 -42.11
C LYS A 233 0.18 -26.37 -43.23
N LEU A 234 1.28 -27.07 -42.95
CA LEU A 234 2.33 -27.37 -43.92
C LEU A 234 1.89 -28.30 -45.05
N GLU A 235 0.75 -28.99 -44.90
CA GLU A 235 0.15 -29.75 -46.00
C GLU A 235 -0.39 -28.83 -47.12
N HIS A 236 -0.81 -27.61 -46.75
CA HIS A 236 -1.45 -26.66 -47.68
C HIS A 236 -0.58 -25.46 -48.02
N TYR A 237 0.38 -25.11 -47.16
CA TYR A 237 1.18 -23.91 -47.26
C TYR A 237 2.67 -24.21 -47.09
N ALA A 238 3.53 -23.41 -47.73
CA ALA A 238 4.97 -23.51 -47.53
C ALA A 238 5.38 -23.08 -46.10
N GLN A 239 6.54 -23.53 -45.64
CA GLN A 239 7.04 -23.24 -44.29
C GLN A 239 7.22 -21.73 -44.01
N ASN A 240 7.58 -20.96 -45.03
CA ASN A 240 7.74 -19.51 -44.97
C ASN A 240 6.45 -18.73 -45.28
N ASP A 241 5.33 -19.43 -45.50
CA ASP A 241 4.05 -18.79 -45.79
C ASP A 241 3.44 -18.21 -44.50
N PRO A 242 3.03 -16.91 -44.49
CA PRO A 242 2.36 -16.29 -43.36
C PRO A 242 1.15 -17.07 -42.83
N ASP A 243 0.38 -17.72 -43.71
CA ASP A 243 -0.81 -18.48 -43.31
C ASP A 243 -0.47 -19.80 -42.60
N ALA A 244 0.74 -20.33 -42.81
CA ALA A 244 1.26 -21.50 -42.09
C ALA A 244 1.78 -21.14 -40.69
N TYR A 245 1.96 -19.86 -40.38
CA TYR A 245 2.56 -19.44 -39.12
C TYR A 245 1.57 -19.38 -37.97
N GLY A 246 1.95 -19.97 -36.84
CA GLY A 246 1.30 -19.82 -35.56
C GLY A 246 1.76 -18.55 -34.86
N TYR A 247 0.99 -17.48 -35.00
CA TYR A 247 1.17 -16.19 -34.31
C TYR A 247 0.80 -16.24 -32.81
N SER A 248 1.15 -17.33 -32.12
CA SER A 248 0.86 -17.53 -30.71
C SER A 248 1.86 -16.85 -29.76
N GLY A 249 2.92 -16.25 -30.29
CA GLY A 249 3.95 -15.59 -29.51
C GLY A 249 3.43 -14.39 -28.71
N ALA A 250 4.02 -14.15 -27.55
CA ALA A 250 3.63 -13.03 -26.68
C ALA A 250 3.77 -11.66 -27.37
N LEU A 251 4.81 -11.46 -28.19
CA LEU A 251 4.99 -10.21 -28.95
C LEU A 251 3.91 -10.05 -30.03
N CYS A 252 3.48 -11.14 -30.67
CA CYS A 252 2.39 -11.12 -31.65
C CYS A 252 1.09 -10.64 -31.01
N ARG A 253 0.74 -11.25 -29.86
CA ARG A 253 -0.52 -11.00 -29.14
C ARG A 253 -0.55 -9.64 -28.46
N ALA A 254 0.59 -9.16 -27.97
CA ALA A 254 0.72 -7.91 -27.23
C ALA A 254 0.99 -6.69 -28.12
N ASN A 255 1.15 -6.86 -29.44
CA ASN A 255 1.31 -5.71 -30.32
C ASN A 255 0.15 -4.72 -30.12
N GLN A 256 0.47 -3.42 -30.16
CA GLN A 256 -0.40 -2.31 -29.76
C GLN A 256 -0.74 -2.20 -28.26
N GLY A 257 -0.31 -3.10 -27.37
CA GLY A 257 -0.59 -2.95 -25.93
C GLY A 257 0.60 -3.27 -25.04
N ILE A 258 0.47 -4.25 -24.13
CA ILE A 258 1.47 -4.56 -23.10
C ILE A 258 1.85 -6.03 -23.16
N MET A 259 3.16 -6.29 -23.23
CA MET A 259 3.73 -7.61 -23.01
C MET A 259 4.41 -7.65 -21.64
N GLU A 260 3.92 -8.48 -20.73
CA GLU A 260 4.56 -8.73 -19.43
C GLU A 260 5.51 -9.94 -19.52
N PHE A 261 6.78 -9.74 -19.16
CA PHE A 261 7.77 -10.81 -18.96
C PHE A 261 8.10 -10.93 -17.48
N VAL A 262 7.54 -11.96 -16.84
CA VAL A 262 7.79 -12.29 -15.43
C VAL A 262 9.19 -12.88 -15.27
N GLU A 263 9.97 -12.43 -14.30
CA GLU A 263 11.30 -13.00 -13.97
C GLU A 263 12.22 -13.12 -15.21
N MET A 264 12.19 -12.10 -16.06
CA MET A 264 12.84 -12.07 -17.38
C MET A 264 14.31 -12.53 -17.37
N PHE A 265 15.06 -12.21 -16.32
CA PHE A 265 16.48 -12.53 -16.23
C PHE A 265 16.81 -13.99 -15.87
N LYS A 266 15.81 -14.83 -15.61
CA LYS A 266 15.98 -16.29 -15.59
C LYS A 266 16.06 -16.88 -16.99
N ALA A 267 15.55 -16.18 -18.00
CA ALA A 267 15.58 -16.68 -19.37
C ALA A 267 17.00 -16.54 -19.97
N PRO A 268 17.43 -17.48 -20.83
CA PRO A 268 18.69 -17.36 -21.55
C PRO A 268 18.73 -16.10 -22.42
N ILE A 269 19.90 -15.44 -22.53
CA ILE A 269 20.08 -14.21 -23.33
C ILE A 269 19.54 -14.35 -24.77
N LYS A 270 19.67 -15.54 -25.38
CA LYS A 270 19.18 -15.80 -26.74
C LYS A 270 17.68 -15.57 -26.89
N VAL A 271 16.91 -15.88 -25.85
CA VAL A 271 15.46 -15.67 -25.79
C VAL A 271 15.13 -14.19 -25.63
N LEU A 272 16.04 -13.38 -25.10
CA LEU A 272 15.81 -11.95 -24.90
C LEU A 272 16.08 -11.10 -26.14
N HIS A 273 16.83 -11.61 -27.13
CA HIS A 273 17.18 -10.85 -28.35
C HIS A 273 15.98 -10.31 -29.15
N PRO A 274 14.88 -11.05 -29.35
CA PRO A 274 13.71 -10.51 -30.03
C PRO A 274 13.08 -9.30 -29.33
N LEU A 275 13.20 -9.19 -27.99
CA LEU A 275 12.72 -8.03 -27.24
C LEU A 275 13.51 -6.79 -27.62
N LEU A 276 14.82 -6.95 -27.80
CA LEU A 276 15.73 -5.88 -28.14
C LEU A 276 15.49 -5.32 -29.54
N THR A 277 15.23 -6.18 -30.52
CA THR A 277 14.87 -5.74 -31.87
C THR A 277 13.48 -5.10 -31.86
N ALA A 278 12.54 -5.68 -31.10
CA ALA A 278 11.17 -5.17 -31.00
C ALA A 278 11.12 -3.74 -30.45
N THR A 279 11.90 -3.41 -29.41
CA THR A 279 11.93 -2.04 -28.88
C THR A 279 12.70 -1.06 -29.77
N GLN A 280 13.79 -1.49 -30.43
CA GLN A 280 14.64 -0.59 -31.22
C GLN A 280 14.08 -0.30 -32.62
N GLU A 281 13.71 -1.35 -33.33
CA GLU A 281 13.33 -1.29 -34.74
C GLU A 281 11.80 -1.24 -34.93
N GLY A 282 11.04 -1.42 -33.84
CA GLY A 282 9.58 -1.57 -33.91
C GLY A 282 9.15 -2.85 -34.63
N ASN A 283 10.05 -3.83 -34.73
CA ASN A 283 9.80 -5.12 -35.36
C ASN A 283 10.74 -6.20 -34.81
N TYR A 284 10.42 -7.46 -35.08
CA TYR A 284 11.26 -8.61 -34.72
C TYR A 284 11.10 -9.74 -35.74
N ASN A 285 12.11 -10.58 -35.88
CA ASN A 285 12.03 -11.72 -36.79
C ASN A 285 11.27 -12.89 -36.15
N GLY A 286 10.42 -13.52 -36.96
CA GLY A 286 9.76 -14.78 -36.61
C GLY A 286 10.74 -15.96 -36.64
N THR A 287 10.25 -17.14 -36.27
CA THR A 287 11.01 -18.38 -36.48
C THR A 287 10.94 -18.83 -37.94
N GLU A 288 11.88 -19.71 -38.34
CA GLU A 288 11.83 -20.48 -39.60
C GLU A 288 11.74 -19.63 -40.89
N GLY A 289 12.34 -18.43 -40.89
CA GLY A 289 12.54 -17.62 -42.10
C GLY A 289 11.37 -16.70 -42.47
N ILE A 290 10.41 -16.51 -41.57
CA ILE A 290 9.36 -15.49 -41.73
C ILE A 290 9.96 -14.08 -41.63
N ALA A 291 9.47 -13.18 -42.49
CA ALA A 291 9.86 -11.78 -42.51
C ALA A 291 9.51 -11.05 -41.19
N ALA A 292 10.06 -9.85 -41.01
CA ALA A 292 9.89 -9.08 -39.80
C ALA A 292 8.41 -8.84 -39.43
N LEU A 293 8.06 -9.07 -38.17
CA LEU A 293 6.76 -8.85 -37.58
C LEU A 293 6.75 -7.51 -36.84
N PRO A 294 5.71 -6.67 -37.00
CA PRO A 294 5.65 -5.38 -36.33
C PRO A 294 5.42 -5.54 -34.83
N PHE A 295 6.01 -4.63 -34.05
CA PHE A 295 5.73 -4.47 -32.63
C PHE A 295 5.75 -2.99 -32.23
N ASN A 296 4.59 -2.49 -31.81
CA ASN A 296 4.40 -1.14 -31.28
C ASN A 296 3.63 -1.21 -29.95
N GLY A 297 4.18 -1.96 -29.00
CA GLY A 297 3.67 -2.13 -27.64
C GLY A 297 4.71 -1.76 -26.58
N ILE A 298 4.33 -1.86 -25.31
CA ILE A 298 5.22 -1.69 -24.17
C ILE A 298 5.65 -3.07 -23.68
N ILE A 299 6.96 -3.26 -23.49
CA ILE A 299 7.49 -4.45 -22.82
C ILE A 299 7.71 -4.09 -21.36
N LEU A 300 6.97 -4.76 -20.49
CA LEU A 300 7.05 -4.66 -19.05
C LEU A 300 7.74 -5.91 -18.50
N ALA A 301 8.83 -5.75 -17.79
CA ALA A 301 9.52 -6.84 -17.14
C ALA A 301 9.62 -6.59 -15.63
N HIS A 302 9.72 -7.66 -14.85
CA HIS A 302 10.02 -7.55 -13.42
C HIS A 302 10.81 -8.74 -12.93
N SER A 303 11.68 -8.50 -11.94
CA SER A 303 12.54 -9.54 -11.35
C SER A 303 12.99 -9.13 -9.94
N ASN A 304 13.67 -10.03 -9.23
CA ASN A 304 14.22 -9.76 -7.90
C ASN A 304 15.64 -9.14 -7.97
N GLU A 305 16.14 -8.67 -6.82
CA GLU A 305 17.44 -8.02 -6.74
C GLU A 305 18.60 -8.98 -7.02
N SER A 306 18.54 -10.21 -6.53
CA SER A 306 19.59 -11.22 -6.76
C SER A 306 19.79 -11.53 -8.24
N GLU A 307 18.69 -11.69 -9.00
CA GLU A 307 18.71 -11.92 -10.44
C GLU A 307 19.28 -10.72 -11.18
N TRP A 308 18.85 -9.51 -10.81
CA TRP A 308 19.39 -8.29 -11.40
C TRP A 308 20.90 -8.15 -11.18
N VAL A 309 21.38 -8.41 -9.96
CA VAL A 309 22.82 -8.33 -9.64
C VAL A 309 23.61 -9.37 -10.45
N GLN A 310 23.12 -10.61 -10.53
CA GLN A 310 23.74 -11.65 -11.36
C GLN A 310 23.77 -11.26 -12.84
N PHE A 311 22.64 -10.76 -13.36
CA PHE A 311 22.51 -10.35 -14.75
C PHE A 311 23.42 -9.17 -15.10
N ARG A 312 23.48 -8.14 -14.24
CA ARG A 312 24.29 -6.94 -14.40
C ARG A 312 25.79 -7.24 -14.35
N ASN A 313 26.21 -8.18 -13.50
CA ASN A 313 27.63 -8.53 -13.35
C ASN A 313 28.19 -9.34 -14.54
N ASN A 314 27.33 -9.84 -15.42
CA ASN A 314 27.73 -10.58 -16.60
C ASN A 314 27.97 -9.64 -17.79
N LYS A 315 29.24 -9.53 -18.23
CA LYS A 315 29.65 -8.65 -19.35
C LYS A 315 28.95 -8.94 -20.67
N ASN A 316 28.49 -10.18 -20.90
CA ASN A 316 27.76 -10.53 -22.12
C ASN A 316 26.39 -9.84 -22.21
N ASN A 317 25.90 -9.29 -21.10
CA ASN A 317 24.59 -8.67 -20.99
C ASN A 317 24.63 -7.14 -21.09
N GLU A 318 25.82 -6.53 -21.27
CA GLU A 318 26.02 -5.08 -21.25
C GLU A 318 25.10 -4.34 -22.25
N ALA A 319 24.97 -4.87 -23.47
CA ALA A 319 24.09 -4.30 -24.50
C ALA A 319 22.60 -4.29 -24.13
N PHE A 320 22.18 -5.13 -23.17
CA PHE A 320 20.82 -5.18 -22.67
C PHE A 320 20.57 -4.11 -21.59
N LEU A 321 21.60 -3.76 -20.79
CA LEU A 321 21.46 -2.83 -19.67
C LEU A 321 21.05 -1.42 -20.13
N ASP A 322 21.59 -0.95 -21.26
CA ASP A 322 21.25 0.37 -21.82
C ASP A 322 19.79 0.45 -22.34
N ARG A 323 19.15 -0.71 -22.53
CA ARG A 323 17.82 -0.84 -23.12
C ARG A 323 16.74 -1.08 -22.08
N VAL A 324 17.06 -0.88 -20.81
CA VAL A 324 16.17 -1.12 -19.68
C VAL A 324 15.98 0.17 -18.88
N TYR A 325 14.73 0.58 -18.72
CA TYR A 325 14.34 1.66 -17.81
C TYR A 325 13.97 1.06 -16.45
N ILE A 326 14.82 1.27 -15.45
CA ILE A 326 14.67 0.66 -14.12
C ILE A 326 13.79 1.53 -13.23
N VAL A 327 12.69 0.96 -12.74
CA VAL A 327 11.86 1.51 -11.66
C VAL A 327 12.03 0.64 -10.42
N LYS A 328 12.54 1.23 -9.33
CA LYS A 328 12.64 0.54 -8.05
C LYS A 328 11.30 0.54 -7.33
N VAL A 329 10.89 -0.62 -6.83
CA VAL A 329 9.66 -0.85 -6.07
C VAL A 329 10.03 -1.47 -4.71
N PRO A 330 10.51 -0.67 -3.75
CA PRO A 330 10.85 -1.14 -2.41
C PRO A 330 9.58 -1.51 -1.62
N TYR A 331 9.75 -2.19 -0.49
CA TYR A 331 8.67 -2.34 0.48
C TYR A 331 8.23 -0.99 1.07
N CYS A 332 6.99 -0.93 1.56
CA CYS A 332 6.52 0.25 2.28
C CYS A 332 7.32 0.44 3.58
N LEU A 333 7.72 1.69 3.83
CA LEU A 333 8.51 2.09 5.00
C LEU A 333 7.73 2.95 5.99
N ARG A 334 6.42 3.18 5.74
CA ARG A 334 5.57 4.04 6.55
C ARG A 334 4.51 3.20 7.26
N VAL A 335 4.42 3.33 8.59
CA VAL A 335 3.56 2.47 9.43
C VAL A 335 2.10 2.64 9.04
N SER A 336 1.63 3.88 8.92
CA SER A 336 0.22 4.12 8.60
C SER A 336 -0.16 3.61 7.19
N GLU A 337 0.77 3.57 6.24
CA GLU A 337 0.52 3.05 4.90
C GLU A 337 0.55 1.51 4.86
N GLU A 338 1.45 0.87 5.63
CA GLU A 338 1.48 -0.59 5.77
C GLU A 338 0.21 -1.13 6.45
N VAL A 339 -0.34 -0.40 7.44
CA VAL A 339 -1.64 -0.76 8.06
C VAL A 339 -2.75 -0.81 7.00
N LYS A 340 -2.82 0.17 6.09
CA LYS A 340 -3.81 0.17 5.00
C LYS A 340 -3.63 -1.00 4.03
N ILE A 341 -2.39 -1.45 3.82
CA ILE A 341 -2.12 -2.67 3.04
C ILE A 341 -2.76 -3.87 3.72
N TYR A 342 -2.64 -3.99 5.05
CA TYR A 342 -3.28 -5.06 5.82
C TYR A 342 -4.80 -4.95 5.83
N ASP A 343 -5.37 -3.75 6.02
CA ASP A 343 -6.82 -3.53 5.94
C ASP A 343 -7.38 -3.93 4.58
N LYS A 344 -6.72 -3.53 3.49
CA LYS A 344 -7.09 -3.93 2.13
C LYS A 344 -7.11 -5.46 1.98
N LEU A 345 -6.11 -6.16 2.52
CA LEU A 345 -6.04 -7.62 2.46
C LEU A 345 -7.15 -8.28 3.28
N LEU A 346 -7.43 -7.77 4.49
CA LEU A 346 -8.48 -8.30 5.36
C LEU A 346 -9.87 -8.09 4.75
N ASN A 347 -10.14 -6.93 4.17
CA ASN A 347 -11.41 -6.60 3.50
C ASN A 347 -11.72 -7.54 2.32
N HIS A 348 -10.71 -8.13 1.69
CA HIS A 348 -10.85 -9.12 0.63
C HIS A 348 -10.88 -10.57 1.12
N SER A 349 -11.01 -10.80 2.43
CA SER A 349 -11.01 -12.13 3.05
C SER A 349 -12.24 -12.33 3.94
N GLU A 350 -12.52 -13.59 4.34
CA GLU A 350 -13.57 -13.89 5.33
C GLU A 350 -13.28 -13.28 6.72
N LEU A 351 -12.05 -12.82 6.96
CA LEU A 351 -11.65 -12.15 8.20
C LEU A 351 -12.09 -10.68 8.27
N ALA A 352 -12.72 -10.13 7.22
CA ALA A 352 -13.17 -8.73 7.19
C ALA A 352 -14.09 -8.34 8.37
N HIS A 353 -14.87 -9.31 8.87
CA HIS A 353 -15.78 -9.11 10.01
C HIS A 353 -15.26 -9.71 11.32
N ALA A 354 -14.09 -10.34 11.31
CA ALA A 354 -13.52 -10.95 12.50
C ALA A 354 -13.03 -9.86 13.47
N PRO A 355 -13.30 -9.96 14.78
CA PRO A 355 -12.82 -8.99 15.76
C PRO A 355 -11.29 -8.85 15.74
N CYS A 356 -10.80 -7.63 15.57
CA CYS A 356 -9.39 -7.29 15.60
C CYS A 356 -9.14 -6.25 16.69
N ALA A 357 -8.44 -6.66 17.74
CA ALA A 357 -8.17 -5.77 18.86
C ALA A 357 -7.32 -4.56 18.40
N PRO A 358 -7.60 -3.34 18.92
CA PRO A 358 -6.83 -2.15 18.61
C PRO A 358 -5.33 -2.34 18.78
N GLY A 359 -4.55 -1.75 17.87
CA GLY A 359 -3.09 -1.83 17.88
C GLY A 359 -2.50 -3.13 17.33
N THR A 360 -3.31 -4.14 16.95
CA THR A 360 -2.79 -5.39 16.38
C THR A 360 -2.12 -5.18 15.02
N LEU A 361 -2.84 -4.56 14.07
CA LEU A 361 -2.30 -4.29 12.73
C LEU A 361 -1.12 -3.31 12.78
N GLU A 362 -1.23 -2.29 13.62
CA GLU A 362 -0.17 -1.31 13.84
C GLU A 362 1.10 -1.94 14.42
N THR A 363 0.97 -2.84 15.39
CA THR A 363 2.11 -3.57 15.98
C THR A 363 2.80 -4.44 14.93
N LEU A 364 2.04 -5.16 14.09
CA LEU A 364 2.61 -5.92 13.00
C LEU A 364 3.28 -5.03 11.95
N ALA A 365 2.65 -3.90 11.59
CA ALA A 365 3.20 -2.94 10.63
C ALA A 365 4.53 -2.38 11.12
N ARG A 366 4.61 -1.98 12.39
CA ARG A 366 5.86 -1.54 13.03
C ARG A 366 6.93 -2.63 12.98
N PHE A 367 6.59 -3.87 13.33
CA PHE A 367 7.53 -4.99 13.26
C PHE A 367 8.07 -5.20 11.83
N SER A 368 7.19 -5.23 10.83
CA SER A 368 7.56 -5.37 9.43
C SER A 368 8.44 -4.22 8.95
N ILE A 369 8.15 -2.98 9.32
CA ILE A 369 8.94 -1.82 8.89
C ILE A 369 10.31 -1.79 9.59
N LEU A 370 10.39 -2.09 10.89
CA LEU A 370 11.68 -2.20 11.58
C LEU A 370 12.60 -3.22 10.91
N SER A 371 12.05 -4.31 10.35
CA SER A 371 12.85 -5.28 9.59
C SER A 371 13.36 -4.77 8.24
N ARG A 372 12.77 -3.70 7.68
CA ARG A 372 13.05 -3.15 6.34
C ARG A 372 13.97 -1.92 6.37
N LEU A 373 14.07 -1.26 7.52
CA LEU A 373 14.89 -0.07 7.72
C LEU A 373 16.35 -0.44 7.94
N LYS A 374 17.25 0.35 7.34
CA LYS A 374 18.68 0.27 7.64
C LYS A 374 18.97 0.96 8.98
N GLU A 375 19.86 0.37 9.77
CA GLU A 375 20.26 0.92 11.07
C GLU A 375 20.93 2.28 10.90
N PRO A 376 20.46 3.32 11.62
CA PRO A 376 21.13 4.61 11.64
C PRO A 376 22.28 4.64 12.67
N GLU A 377 23.37 5.32 12.36
CA GLU A 377 24.56 5.37 13.23
C GLU A 377 24.35 6.13 14.55
N ASN A 378 23.56 7.22 14.52
CA ASN A 378 23.54 8.22 15.59
C ASN A 378 22.22 8.29 16.39
N SER A 379 21.26 7.42 16.09
CA SER A 379 19.89 7.48 16.63
C SER A 379 19.29 6.08 16.76
N SER A 380 18.16 5.93 17.47
CA SER A 380 17.48 4.63 17.50
C SER A 380 16.77 4.31 16.17
N ILE A 381 16.74 3.04 15.77
CA ILE A 381 15.97 2.59 14.60
C ILE A 381 14.46 2.85 14.77
N TYR A 382 13.97 2.81 16.02
CA TYR A 382 12.59 3.12 16.35
C TYR A 382 12.25 4.60 16.11
N SER A 383 13.17 5.52 16.45
CA SER A 383 13.04 6.94 16.14
C SER A 383 13.00 7.17 14.63
N LYS A 384 13.87 6.49 13.87
CA LYS A 384 13.86 6.53 12.40
C LYS A 384 12.50 6.08 11.83
N MET A 385 11.94 4.96 12.30
CA MET A 385 10.62 4.49 11.87
C MET A 385 9.51 5.54 12.07
N ARG A 386 9.47 6.19 13.22
CA ARG A 386 8.47 7.23 13.52
C ARG A 386 8.63 8.47 12.63
N VAL A 387 9.86 8.89 12.36
CA VAL A 387 10.13 9.99 11.40
C VAL A 387 9.67 9.61 9.99
N TYR A 388 9.84 8.35 9.59
CA TYR A 388 9.37 7.84 8.29
C TYR A 388 7.85 7.81 8.17
N ASP A 389 7.12 7.73 9.29
CA ASP A 389 5.66 7.88 9.29
C ASP A 389 5.21 9.35 9.42
N GLY A 390 6.14 10.30 9.46
CA GLY A 390 5.88 11.74 9.51
C GLY A 390 5.66 12.31 10.91
N GLU A 391 6.07 11.59 11.95
CA GLU A 391 6.02 12.08 13.33
C GLU A 391 7.12 13.12 13.62
N SER A 392 6.86 14.07 14.53
CA SER A 392 7.88 15.01 15.00
C SER A 392 8.47 14.50 16.31
N LEU A 393 9.78 14.28 16.33
CA LEU A 393 10.49 13.76 17.52
C LEU A 393 11.34 14.80 18.24
N LYS A 394 11.21 16.09 17.91
CA LYS A 394 12.05 17.16 18.48
C LYS A 394 12.02 17.19 20.01
N ASP A 395 10.85 16.92 20.60
CA ASP A 395 10.65 16.97 22.06
C ASP A 395 10.97 15.63 22.75
N THR A 396 10.91 14.51 22.02
CA THR A 396 11.08 13.17 22.60
C THR A 396 12.47 12.57 22.38
N ASP A 397 13.13 12.90 21.27
CA ASP A 397 14.46 12.39 20.92
C ASP A 397 15.27 13.47 20.17
N PRO A 398 16.12 14.23 20.87
CA PRO A 398 16.95 15.26 20.25
C PRO A 398 17.98 14.74 19.25
N LYS A 399 18.29 13.43 19.27
CA LYS A 399 19.23 12.81 18.33
C LYS A 399 18.57 12.41 17.02
N ALA A 400 17.24 12.44 16.94
CA ALA A 400 16.52 12.09 15.73
C ALA A 400 16.82 13.09 14.59
N LYS A 401 17.16 12.54 13.42
CA LYS A 401 17.40 13.30 12.18
C LYS A 401 16.11 13.54 11.40
N SER A 402 16.18 14.44 10.42
CA SER A 402 15.09 14.70 9.48
C SER A 402 14.89 13.51 8.52
N TYR A 403 13.71 13.45 7.88
CA TYR A 403 13.38 12.41 6.91
C TYR A 403 14.42 12.33 5.77
N GLN A 404 14.79 13.48 5.20
CA GLN A 404 15.74 13.56 4.09
C GLN A 404 17.13 13.05 4.50
N GLU A 405 17.66 13.48 5.64
CA GLU A 405 18.96 13.03 6.13
C GLU A 405 19.00 11.50 6.31
N TYR A 406 17.97 10.92 6.92
CA TYR A 406 17.92 9.46 7.06
C TYR A 406 17.88 8.73 5.72
N ARG A 407 17.16 9.28 4.73
CA ARG A 407 17.07 8.71 3.39
C ARG A 407 18.42 8.79 2.66
N ASP A 408 19.11 9.91 2.81
CA ASP A 408 20.45 10.12 2.24
C ASP A 408 21.47 9.15 2.85
N TYR A 409 21.44 8.93 4.17
CA TYR A 409 22.33 7.97 4.85
C TYR A 409 22.04 6.50 4.48
N ALA A 410 20.77 6.13 4.33
CA ALA A 410 20.39 4.75 4.02
C ALA A 410 20.66 4.37 2.56
N GLY A 411 20.68 5.37 1.67
CA GLY A 411 20.94 5.21 0.25
C GLY A 411 19.77 4.58 -0.52
N VAL A 412 20.03 4.26 -1.78
CA VAL A 412 19.01 3.88 -2.77
C VAL A 412 18.41 2.49 -2.62
N ASP A 413 18.90 1.68 -1.68
CA ASP A 413 18.48 0.28 -1.47
C ASP A 413 17.72 0.10 -0.14
N GLU A 414 17.33 1.19 0.51
CA GLU A 414 16.46 1.11 1.68
C GLU A 414 15.07 0.55 1.31
N GLY A 415 14.56 -0.37 2.14
CA GLY A 415 13.30 -1.07 1.85
C GLY A 415 13.39 -2.17 0.79
N MET A 416 14.57 -2.46 0.26
CA MET A 416 14.79 -3.59 -0.67
C MET A 416 14.99 -4.92 0.06
N ASN A 417 15.21 -4.90 1.38
CA ASN A 417 15.38 -6.07 2.23
C ASN A 417 14.40 -6.05 3.40
N GLY A 418 14.29 -7.18 4.12
CA GLY A 418 13.41 -7.33 5.28
C GLY A 418 12.19 -8.21 5.02
N LEU A 419 11.23 -8.17 5.94
CA LEU A 419 10.06 -9.05 5.92
C LEU A 419 9.05 -8.62 4.87
N SER A 420 8.65 -9.57 4.03
CA SER A 420 7.66 -9.37 2.97
C SER A 420 6.25 -9.17 3.52
N THR A 421 5.39 -8.53 2.73
CA THR A 421 3.93 -8.46 2.97
C THR A 421 3.31 -9.87 3.06
N ARG A 422 3.83 -10.85 2.32
CA ARG A 422 3.39 -12.25 2.39
C ARG A 422 3.73 -12.90 3.73
N PHE A 423 4.88 -12.57 4.32
CA PHE A 423 5.22 -13.01 5.67
C PHE A 423 4.22 -12.44 6.68
N ALA A 424 3.98 -11.13 6.64
CA ALA A 424 3.03 -10.46 7.53
C ALA A 424 1.62 -11.07 7.42
N PHE A 425 1.16 -11.37 6.20
CA PHE A 425 -0.14 -12.00 6.00
C PHE A 425 -0.23 -13.42 6.61
N LYS A 426 0.83 -14.23 6.48
CA LYS A 426 0.88 -15.55 7.15
C LYS A 426 0.82 -15.41 8.67
N ILE A 427 1.46 -14.39 9.24
CA ILE A 427 1.38 -14.09 10.66
C ILE A 427 -0.06 -13.72 11.04
N LEU A 428 -0.69 -12.76 10.35
CA LEU A 428 -2.08 -12.37 10.63
C LEU A 428 -3.02 -13.56 10.57
N SER A 429 -2.95 -14.36 9.51
CA SER A 429 -3.78 -15.56 9.35
C SER A 429 -3.64 -16.52 10.54
N ARG A 430 -2.42 -16.73 11.04
CA ARG A 430 -2.19 -17.56 12.23
C ARG A 430 -2.68 -16.93 13.52
N VAL A 431 -2.59 -15.60 13.64
CA VAL A 431 -3.06 -14.87 14.83
C VAL A 431 -4.59 -14.91 14.93
N PHE A 432 -5.29 -14.67 13.81
CA PHE A 432 -6.76 -14.79 13.75
C PHE A 432 -7.25 -16.19 14.07
N ASN A 433 -6.48 -17.23 13.69
CA ASN A 433 -6.82 -18.64 13.92
C ASN A 433 -6.06 -19.27 15.10
N PHE A 434 -5.54 -18.44 16.02
CA PHE A 434 -4.75 -18.94 17.14
C PHE A 434 -5.61 -19.68 18.18
N ASP A 435 -6.79 -19.13 18.47
CA ASP A 435 -7.75 -19.72 19.41
C ASP A 435 -8.76 -20.58 18.62
N HIS A 436 -8.97 -21.83 19.06
CA HIS A 436 -9.96 -22.73 18.45
C HIS A 436 -11.40 -22.31 18.72
N SER A 437 -11.63 -21.42 19.68
CA SER A 437 -12.96 -21.05 20.17
C SER A 437 -13.45 -19.70 19.64
N GLU A 438 -12.58 -18.85 19.11
CA GLU A 438 -12.96 -17.61 18.41
C GLU A 438 -11.97 -17.26 17.31
N VAL A 439 -12.47 -16.79 16.16
CA VAL A 439 -11.62 -16.24 15.09
C VAL A 439 -11.44 -14.75 15.37
N ALA A 440 -10.34 -14.40 16.02
CA ALA A 440 -10.07 -13.01 16.42
C ALA A 440 -8.57 -12.75 16.57
N ALA A 441 -8.15 -11.52 16.27
CA ALA A 441 -6.75 -11.14 16.37
C ALA A 441 -6.50 -10.21 17.57
N ASN A 442 -5.40 -10.43 18.28
CA ASN A 442 -4.96 -9.56 19.36
C ASN A 442 -3.43 -9.46 19.46
N PRO A 443 -2.88 -8.39 20.09
CA PRO A 443 -1.44 -8.17 20.12
C PRO A 443 -0.67 -9.21 20.96
N VAL A 444 -1.29 -9.83 21.97
CA VAL A 444 -0.63 -10.85 22.81
C VAL A 444 -0.38 -12.12 22.00
N HIS A 445 -1.40 -12.61 21.29
CA HIS A 445 -1.23 -13.71 20.34
C HIS A 445 -0.26 -13.34 19.22
N LEU A 446 -0.30 -12.10 18.73
CA LEU A 446 0.64 -11.60 17.73
C LEU A 446 2.11 -11.71 18.19
N PHE A 447 2.43 -11.24 19.40
CA PHE A 447 3.79 -11.33 19.93
C PHE A 447 4.27 -12.78 20.03
N TYR A 448 3.43 -13.67 20.54
CA TYR A 448 3.74 -15.09 20.66
C TYR A 448 3.94 -15.77 19.29
N VAL A 449 3.04 -15.52 18.33
CA VAL A 449 3.12 -16.09 16.97
C VAL A 449 4.35 -15.57 16.23
N LEU A 450 4.70 -14.30 16.40
CA LEU A 450 5.92 -13.72 15.82
C LEU A 450 7.18 -14.36 16.40
N GLU A 451 7.27 -14.49 17.73
CA GLU A 451 8.41 -15.13 18.40
C GLU A 451 8.61 -16.57 17.90
N GLN A 452 7.53 -17.36 17.87
CA GLN A 452 7.58 -18.72 17.33
C GLN A 452 7.94 -18.77 15.84
N GLN A 453 7.47 -17.82 15.04
CA GLN A 453 7.77 -17.82 13.61
C GLN A 453 9.23 -17.46 13.34
N ILE A 454 9.81 -16.55 14.11
CA ILE A 454 11.25 -16.21 14.02
C ILE A 454 12.11 -17.44 14.32
N GLU A 455 11.77 -18.20 15.37
CA GLU A 455 12.47 -19.45 15.71
C GLU A 455 12.33 -20.52 14.62
N ARG A 456 11.14 -20.65 14.03
CA ARG A 456 10.85 -21.65 13.00
C ARG A 456 11.48 -21.34 11.64
N GLU A 457 11.61 -20.06 11.27
CA GLU A 457 12.19 -19.68 9.97
C GLU A 457 13.71 -19.88 9.88
N GLN A 458 14.38 -20.18 11.00
CA GLN A 458 15.82 -20.45 11.04
C GLN A 458 16.64 -19.36 10.34
N PHE A 459 16.32 -18.09 10.65
CA PHE A 459 17.11 -16.96 10.17
C PHE A 459 18.59 -17.08 10.59
N PRO A 460 19.52 -16.41 9.89
CA PRO A 460 20.86 -16.21 10.40
C PRO A 460 20.82 -15.67 11.82
N GLN A 461 21.69 -16.17 12.71
CA GLN A 461 21.61 -15.91 14.15
C GLN A 461 21.51 -14.41 14.48
N GLU A 462 22.37 -13.59 13.86
CA GLU A 462 22.37 -12.13 14.03
C GLU A 462 21.02 -11.50 13.65
N LEU A 463 20.38 -11.98 12.58
CA LEU A 463 19.09 -11.46 12.11
C LEU A 463 17.94 -11.89 13.04
N ALA A 464 17.99 -13.12 13.53
CA ALA A 464 17.01 -13.63 14.50
C ALA A 464 17.07 -12.83 15.81
N GLU A 465 18.27 -12.60 16.34
CA GLU A 465 18.51 -11.80 17.55
C GLU A 465 18.00 -10.36 17.36
N LYS A 466 18.29 -9.75 16.20
CA LYS A 466 17.78 -8.41 15.86
C LYS A 466 16.25 -8.34 15.80
N TYR A 467 15.59 -9.33 15.19
CA TYR A 467 14.12 -9.37 15.17
C TYR A 467 13.52 -9.58 16.55
N LEU A 468 14.15 -10.39 17.40
CA LEU A 468 13.76 -10.54 18.80
C LEU A 468 13.96 -9.25 19.59
N GLU A 469 15.02 -8.49 19.33
CA GLU A 469 15.23 -7.15 19.90
C GLU A 469 14.14 -6.18 19.47
N HIS A 470 13.76 -6.15 18.19
CA HIS A 470 12.63 -5.35 17.71
C HIS A 470 11.35 -5.65 18.49
N LEU A 471 11.06 -6.93 18.74
CA LEU A 471 9.86 -7.39 19.43
C LEU A 471 9.90 -7.12 20.94
N LYS A 472 10.95 -7.56 21.63
CA LYS A 472 11.06 -7.50 23.10
C LYS A 472 11.60 -6.16 23.61
N GLY A 473 12.50 -5.52 22.87
CA GLY A 473 13.12 -4.25 23.24
C GLY A 473 12.25 -3.04 22.94
N TYR A 474 11.54 -3.03 21.81
CA TYR A 474 10.79 -1.85 21.36
C TYR A 474 9.28 -2.04 21.42
N LEU A 475 8.74 -3.07 20.77
CA LEU A 475 7.29 -3.20 20.58
C LEU A 475 6.56 -3.62 21.87
N THR A 476 7.07 -4.62 22.57
CA THR A 476 6.45 -5.16 23.79
C THR A 476 6.32 -4.10 24.89
N PRO A 477 7.38 -3.34 25.26
CA PRO A 477 7.28 -2.33 26.31
C PRO A 477 6.36 -1.17 25.91
N LYS A 478 6.40 -0.76 24.63
CA LYS A 478 5.53 0.32 24.13
C LYS A 478 4.06 -0.09 24.09
N TYR A 479 3.78 -1.33 23.73
CA TYR A 479 2.42 -1.85 23.81
C TYR A 479 1.96 -1.99 25.27
N ALA A 480 2.84 -2.39 26.19
CA ALA A 480 2.52 -2.42 27.62
C ALA A 480 2.14 -1.03 28.17
N GLU A 481 2.85 0.03 27.74
CA GLU A 481 2.51 1.42 28.07
C GLU A 481 1.13 1.81 27.50
N PHE A 482 0.88 1.48 26.22
CA PHE A 482 -0.39 1.76 25.54
C PHE A 482 -1.57 1.06 26.22
N ILE A 483 -1.49 -0.26 26.42
CA ILE A 483 -2.58 -1.02 27.03
C ILE A 483 -2.79 -0.63 28.49
N GLY A 484 -1.72 -0.25 29.20
CA GLY A 484 -1.81 0.29 30.55
C GLY A 484 -2.65 1.56 30.61
N LYS A 485 -2.41 2.51 29.69
CA LYS A 485 -3.24 3.73 29.57
C LYS A 485 -4.68 3.40 29.19
N GLU A 486 -4.89 2.46 28.28
CA GLU A 486 -6.21 2.03 27.84
C GLU A 486 -7.05 1.40 28.98
N ILE A 487 -6.44 0.47 29.72
CA ILE A 487 -7.06 -0.18 30.89
C ILE A 487 -7.37 0.86 31.97
N GLN A 488 -6.43 1.75 32.27
CA GLN A 488 -6.63 2.81 33.25
C GLN A 488 -7.74 3.78 32.84
N THR A 489 -7.82 4.14 31.56
CA THR A 489 -8.87 5.03 31.03
C THR A 489 -10.24 4.35 31.12
N ALA A 490 -10.37 3.11 30.65
CA ALA A 490 -11.61 2.34 30.74
C ALA A 490 -12.07 2.15 32.20
N TYR A 491 -11.11 1.99 33.13
CA TYR A 491 -11.38 1.96 34.55
C TYR A 491 -11.88 3.30 35.09
N LEU A 492 -11.23 4.42 34.78
CA LEU A 492 -11.61 5.74 35.30
C LEU A 492 -13.02 6.14 34.92
N GLU A 493 -13.41 5.87 33.68
CA GLU A 493 -14.73 6.24 33.21
C GLU A 493 -15.85 5.40 33.89
N SER A 494 -15.51 4.21 34.42
CA SER A 494 -16.41 3.39 35.26
C SER A 494 -16.64 4.01 36.65
N TYR A 495 -15.83 4.99 37.03
CA TYR A 495 -15.74 5.57 38.36
C TYR A 495 -16.06 7.07 38.38
N SER A 496 -17.09 7.49 37.66
CA SER A 496 -17.60 8.87 37.73
C SER A 496 -17.88 9.31 39.19
N GLU A 497 -18.43 8.42 40.02
CA GLU A 497 -18.69 8.68 41.44
C GLU A 497 -17.41 8.78 42.29
N TYR A 498 -16.36 7.99 42.01
CA TYR A 498 -15.09 8.09 42.74
C TYR A 498 -14.32 9.35 42.33
N GLY A 499 -14.35 9.72 41.04
CA GLY A 499 -13.85 11.01 40.55
C GLY A 499 -14.55 12.17 41.26
N GLN A 500 -15.87 12.08 41.39
CA GLN A 500 -16.67 13.05 42.11
C GLN A 500 -16.35 13.07 43.61
N ASN A 501 -16.15 11.92 44.25
CA ASN A 501 -15.80 11.85 45.67
C ASN A 501 -14.42 12.48 45.96
N ILE A 502 -13.41 12.21 45.13
CA ILE A 502 -12.10 12.87 45.27
C ILE A 502 -12.23 14.38 45.04
N PHE A 503 -13.01 14.78 44.04
CA PHE A 503 -13.27 16.19 43.74
C PHE A 503 -13.95 16.91 44.91
N ASP A 504 -15.04 16.35 45.42
CA ASP A 504 -15.83 16.94 46.52
C ASP A 504 -15.00 17.02 47.81
N ARG A 505 -14.20 15.98 48.10
CA ARG A 505 -13.30 15.97 49.25
C ARG A 505 -12.16 16.97 49.10
N TYR A 506 -11.56 17.07 47.92
CA TYR A 506 -10.50 18.04 47.63
C TYR A 506 -11.00 19.48 47.80
N VAL A 507 -12.18 19.81 47.24
CA VAL A 507 -12.78 21.14 47.36
C VAL A 507 -13.06 21.48 48.82
N THR A 508 -13.61 20.53 49.58
CA THR A 508 -13.91 20.73 51.00
C THR A 508 -12.62 20.98 51.78
N TYR A 509 -11.60 20.13 51.62
CA TYR A 509 -10.33 20.29 52.32
C TYR A 509 -9.61 21.58 51.95
N ALA A 510 -9.65 21.97 50.67
CA ALA A 510 -9.07 23.22 50.19
C ALA A 510 -9.79 24.44 50.78
N ASP A 511 -11.12 24.42 50.90
CA ASP A 511 -11.91 25.51 51.48
C ASP A 511 -11.59 25.71 52.97
N PHE A 512 -11.60 24.63 53.77
CA PHE A 512 -11.21 24.68 55.19
C PHE A 512 -9.74 25.12 55.38
N TRP A 513 -8.83 24.69 54.50
CA TRP A 513 -7.44 25.10 54.54
C TRP A 513 -7.22 26.59 54.19
N ILE A 514 -8.03 27.14 53.28
CA ILE A 514 -8.01 28.58 52.93
C ILE A 514 -8.58 29.42 54.07
N GLN A 515 -9.67 28.96 54.69
CA GLN A 515 -10.38 29.65 55.77
C GLN A 515 -9.69 29.52 57.14
N ASP A 516 -8.60 28.73 57.23
CA ASP A 516 -7.86 28.48 58.48
C ASP A 516 -8.75 27.88 59.58
N GLN A 517 -9.65 26.96 59.18
CA GLN A 517 -10.59 26.29 60.07
C GLN A 517 -10.25 24.80 60.19
N GLU A 518 -10.49 24.24 61.38
CA GLU A 518 -10.37 22.80 61.60
C GLU A 518 -11.53 22.07 60.90
N TYR A 519 -11.20 21.02 60.16
CA TYR A 519 -12.20 20.17 59.54
C TYR A 519 -12.43 18.94 60.43
N ARG A 520 -13.68 18.71 60.80
CA ARG A 520 -14.09 17.49 61.49
C ARG A 520 -14.79 16.57 60.51
N ASP A 521 -14.19 15.41 60.28
CA ASP A 521 -14.76 14.39 59.40
C ASP A 521 -16.08 13.86 60.01
N PRO A 522 -17.22 13.97 59.28
CA PRO A 522 -18.53 13.53 59.76
C PRO A 522 -18.63 12.02 60.00
N ASP A 523 -17.86 11.22 59.25
CA ASP A 523 -17.97 9.77 59.23
C ASP A 523 -17.01 9.12 60.25
N THR A 524 -15.81 9.68 60.40
CA THR A 524 -14.78 9.14 61.30
C THR A 524 -14.65 9.90 62.61
N GLY A 525 -15.20 11.13 62.68
CA GLY A 525 -15.06 12.02 63.83
C GLY A 525 -13.65 12.59 64.02
N GLN A 526 -12.72 12.30 63.10
CA GLN A 526 -11.33 12.72 63.16
C GLN A 526 -11.23 14.23 62.89
N LEU A 527 -10.41 14.92 63.69
CA LEU A 527 -10.11 16.34 63.54
C LEU A 527 -8.86 16.50 62.67
N PHE A 528 -8.99 17.24 61.59
CA PHE A 528 -7.90 17.62 60.72
C PHE A 528 -7.54 19.08 60.98
N ASP A 529 -6.34 19.29 61.50
CA ASP A 529 -5.73 20.61 61.60
C ASP A 529 -5.19 21.06 60.24
N ARG A 530 -4.72 22.31 60.16
CA ARG A 530 -4.24 22.90 58.91
C ARG A 530 -3.04 22.15 58.30
N GLU A 531 -2.15 21.62 59.13
CA GLU A 531 -1.00 20.84 58.66
C GLU A 531 -1.44 19.49 58.08
N SER A 532 -2.40 18.82 58.73
CA SER A 532 -2.97 17.56 58.26
C SER A 532 -3.77 17.73 56.97
N LEU A 533 -4.55 18.80 56.86
CA LEU A 533 -5.25 19.16 55.61
C LEU A 533 -4.25 19.43 54.48
N ASN A 534 -3.14 20.13 54.76
CA ASN A 534 -2.11 20.35 53.76
C ASN A 534 -1.47 19.04 53.28
N ALA A 535 -1.21 18.11 54.20
CA ALA A 535 -0.65 16.79 53.87
C ALA A 535 -1.61 15.97 52.98
N GLU A 536 -2.92 16.01 53.24
CA GLU A 536 -3.93 15.33 52.40
C GLU A 536 -4.07 15.97 51.01
N LEU A 537 -4.06 17.31 50.92
CA LEU A 537 -4.10 18.03 49.65
C LEU A 537 -2.83 17.78 48.82
N GLU A 538 -1.65 17.77 49.45
CA GLU A 538 -0.38 17.47 48.79
C GLU A 538 -0.35 16.07 48.18
N LYS A 539 -0.99 15.07 48.80
CA LYS A 539 -1.09 13.71 48.25
C LYS A 539 -1.77 13.68 46.89
N ILE A 540 -2.65 14.64 46.61
CA ILE A 540 -3.41 14.79 45.36
C ILE A 540 -2.64 15.68 44.37
N GLU A 541 -1.99 16.75 44.85
CA GLU A 541 -1.32 17.76 44.03
C GLU A 541 0.08 17.34 43.55
N LYS A 542 0.84 16.60 44.36
CA LYS A 542 2.22 16.15 44.03
C LYS A 542 2.30 15.33 42.73
N PRO A 543 1.45 14.32 42.49
CA PRO A 543 1.45 13.56 41.24
C PRO A 543 1.24 14.44 40.00
N ALA A 544 0.58 15.59 40.16
CA ALA A 544 0.32 16.51 39.07
C ALA A 544 1.42 17.53 38.82
N GLY A 545 2.36 17.71 39.75
CA GLY A 545 3.49 18.64 39.62
C GLY A 545 3.10 20.11 39.73
N ILE A 546 2.14 20.44 40.60
CA ILE A 546 1.65 21.83 40.75
C ILE A 546 2.72 22.71 41.39
N SER A 547 3.11 23.78 40.69
CA SER A 547 4.18 24.68 41.13
C SER A 547 3.77 25.66 42.24
N ASN A 548 2.50 26.08 42.25
CA ASN A 548 1.96 26.98 43.26
C ASN A 548 0.62 26.44 43.82
N PRO A 549 0.68 25.57 44.84
CA PRO A 549 -0.50 24.94 45.43
C PRO A 549 -1.51 25.93 46.01
N LYS A 550 -1.05 27.06 46.58
CA LYS A 550 -1.91 28.03 47.25
C LYS A 550 -2.84 28.74 46.25
N ASP A 551 -2.29 29.20 45.13
CA ASP A 551 -3.07 29.86 44.09
C ASP A 551 -4.00 28.87 43.39
N PHE A 552 -3.52 27.64 43.17
CA PHE A 552 -4.32 26.56 42.58
C PHE A 552 -5.55 26.20 43.43
N ARG A 553 -5.38 26.03 44.74
CA ARG A 553 -6.48 25.76 45.70
C ARG A 553 -7.50 26.90 45.69
N ASN A 554 -7.04 28.15 45.75
CA ASN A 554 -7.91 29.33 45.71
C ASN A 554 -8.70 29.43 44.39
N GLU A 555 -8.06 29.17 43.25
CA GLU A 555 -8.71 29.21 41.94
C GLU A 555 -9.86 28.19 41.86
N ILE A 556 -9.62 26.96 42.31
CA ILE A 556 -10.59 25.87 42.30
C ILE A 556 -11.77 26.16 43.22
N VAL A 557 -11.52 26.51 44.48
CA VAL A 557 -12.60 26.78 45.44
C VAL A 557 -13.49 27.93 44.94
N ASN A 558 -12.89 29.01 44.42
CA ASN A 558 -13.65 30.11 43.83
C ASN A 558 -14.44 29.73 42.57
N PHE A 559 -13.95 28.79 41.77
CA PHE A 559 -14.70 28.24 40.64
C PHE A 559 -15.91 27.43 41.13
N VAL A 560 -15.71 26.53 42.09
CA VAL A 560 -16.77 25.66 42.61
C VAL A 560 -17.84 26.44 43.37
N LEU A 561 -17.45 27.45 44.16
CA LEU A 561 -18.40 28.35 44.84
C LEU A 561 -19.29 29.11 43.83
N ARG A 562 -18.69 29.62 42.73
CA ARG A 562 -19.44 30.26 41.64
C ARG A 562 -20.37 29.28 40.92
N ALA A 563 -19.90 28.05 40.67
CA ALA A 563 -20.72 27.02 40.04
C ALA A 563 -21.88 26.56 40.95
N ARG A 564 -21.66 26.40 42.25
CA ARG A 564 -22.70 26.09 43.25
C ARG A 564 -23.78 27.15 43.31
N ALA A 565 -23.38 28.43 43.28
CA ALA A 565 -24.31 29.57 43.28
C ALA A 565 -25.24 29.57 42.07
N ASN A 566 -24.75 29.11 40.90
CA ASN A 566 -25.54 29.01 39.67
C ASN A 566 -26.35 27.70 39.53
N ASN A 567 -26.06 26.66 40.32
CA ASN A 567 -26.65 25.32 40.21
C ASN A 567 -27.45 24.89 41.46
N ASN A 568 -28.22 25.79 42.09
CA ASN A 568 -29.06 25.49 43.26
C ASN A 568 -28.31 24.75 44.38
N GLY A 569 -27.04 25.09 44.62
CA GLY A 569 -26.23 24.51 45.70
C GLY A 569 -25.60 23.14 45.41
N ARG A 570 -25.77 22.57 44.20
CA ARG A 570 -25.07 21.33 43.82
C ARG A 570 -23.65 21.59 43.33
N ASN A 571 -22.73 20.70 43.71
CA ASN A 571 -21.38 20.69 43.16
C ASN A 571 -21.42 20.48 41.63
N PRO A 572 -20.54 21.14 40.88
CA PRO A 572 -20.36 20.84 39.48
C PRO A 572 -19.75 19.44 39.32
N ASN A 573 -20.02 18.81 38.18
CA ASN A 573 -19.42 17.52 37.84
C ASN A 573 -17.89 17.66 37.79
N TRP A 574 -17.13 16.71 38.31
CA TRP A 574 -15.66 16.80 38.42
C TRP A 574 -14.95 16.97 37.08
N THR A 575 -15.61 16.61 35.98
CA THR A 575 -15.15 16.80 34.59
C THR A 575 -15.27 18.24 34.07
N SER A 576 -16.00 19.11 34.76
CA SER A 576 -16.31 20.48 34.32
C SER A 576 -15.10 21.43 34.35
N TYR A 577 -14.06 21.10 35.13
CA TYR A 577 -12.87 21.94 35.27
C TYR A 577 -11.62 21.16 34.88
N GLU A 578 -11.06 21.51 33.72
CA GLU A 578 -9.97 20.79 33.06
C GLU A 578 -8.70 20.66 33.92
N LYS A 579 -8.32 21.73 34.62
CA LYS A 579 -7.11 21.69 35.47
C LYS A 579 -7.25 20.70 36.64
N LEU A 580 -8.38 20.72 37.37
CA LEU A 580 -8.59 19.79 38.49
C LEU A 580 -8.85 18.36 37.99
N ARG A 581 -9.55 18.20 36.87
CA ARG A 581 -9.70 16.90 36.20
C ARG A 581 -8.33 16.25 35.95
N THR A 582 -7.39 16.99 35.39
CA THR A 582 -6.04 16.50 35.09
C THR A 582 -5.28 16.07 36.37
N VAL A 583 -5.48 16.79 37.47
CA VAL A 583 -4.86 16.46 38.77
C VAL A 583 -5.47 15.20 39.36
N ILE A 584 -6.80 15.08 39.35
CA ILE A 584 -7.52 13.91 39.85
C ILE A 584 -7.17 12.68 39.02
N GLU A 585 -7.14 12.80 37.70
CA GLU A 585 -6.71 11.73 36.79
C GLU A 585 -5.28 11.28 37.14
N LYS A 586 -4.31 12.19 37.25
CA LYS A 586 -2.93 11.86 37.64
C LYS A 586 -2.83 11.22 39.03
N LYS A 587 -3.65 11.66 40.00
CA LYS A 587 -3.69 11.03 41.32
C LYS A 587 -4.22 9.60 41.24
N MET A 588 -5.31 9.37 40.53
CA MET A 588 -5.87 8.04 40.35
C MET A 588 -4.91 7.12 39.58
N PHE A 589 -4.21 7.64 38.57
CA PHE A 589 -3.18 6.89 37.85
C PHE A 589 -1.97 6.49 38.73
N SER A 590 -1.66 7.28 39.78
CA SER A 590 -0.56 6.94 40.70
C SER A 590 -0.89 5.78 41.66
N ASN A 591 -2.16 5.57 42.00
CA ASN A 591 -2.63 4.51 42.91
C ASN A 591 -3.10 3.26 42.15
N THR A 592 -2.24 2.70 41.30
CA THR A 592 -2.57 1.52 40.48
C THR A 592 -2.84 0.23 41.27
N GLU A 593 -2.53 0.18 42.57
CA GLU A 593 -2.85 -0.97 43.44
C GLU A 593 -4.36 -1.10 43.69
N GLU A 594 -5.10 0.01 43.72
CA GLU A 594 -6.57 0.01 43.88
C GLU A 594 -7.28 -0.53 42.63
N LEU A 595 -6.59 -0.57 41.48
CA LEU A 595 -7.14 -1.08 40.21
C LEU A 595 -7.11 -2.62 40.14
N LEU A 596 -6.16 -3.25 40.84
CA LEU A 596 -5.89 -4.69 40.73
C LEU A 596 -7.09 -5.58 41.10
N PRO A 597 -7.85 -5.31 42.19
CA PRO A 597 -9.00 -6.13 42.56
C PRO A 597 -10.09 -6.11 41.50
N VAL A 598 -10.28 -4.97 40.81
CA VAL A 598 -11.33 -4.81 39.81
C VAL A 598 -10.91 -5.40 38.47
N ILE A 599 -9.67 -5.19 38.01
CA ILE A 599 -9.22 -5.68 36.68
C ILE A 599 -8.91 -7.18 36.70
N SER A 600 -8.60 -7.76 37.86
CA SER A 600 -8.33 -9.21 37.96
C SER A 600 -9.58 -10.05 37.71
N PHE A 601 -9.49 -11.11 36.92
CA PHE A 601 -10.63 -12.02 36.64
C PHE A 601 -10.87 -13.06 37.75
N ASN A 602 -10.40 -12.79 38.98
CA ASN A 602 -10.68 -13.62 40.16
C ASN A 602 -12.13 -13.41 40.63
N THR A 603 -12.66 -14.38 41.40
CA THR A 603 -13.98 -14.26 42.05
C THR A 603 -14.06 -13.00 42.89
N LYS A 604 -15.02 -12.12 42.57
CA LYS A 604 -15.26 -10.87 43.29
C LYS A 604 -15.94 -11.13 44.63
N THR A 605 -15.57 -10.36 45.64
CA THR A 605 -16.04 -10.53 47.02
C THR A 605 -17.37 -9.81 47.25
N SER A 606 -17.69 -8.80 46.43
CA SER A 606 -18.94 -8.04 46.53
C SER A 606 -19.66 -7.90 45.18
N THR A 607 -20.98 -7.70 45.23
CA THR A 607 -21.83 -7.40 44.06
C THR A 607 -21.45 -6.09 43.37
N ASP A 608 -20.98 -5.11 44.13
CA ASP A 608 -20.53 -3.82 43.59
C ASP A 608 -19.22 -3.97 42.81
N GLU A 609 -18.27 -4.76 43.31
CA GLU A 609 -17.03 -5.10 42.58
C GLU A 609 -17.32 -5.88 41.29
N GLN A 610 -18.31 -6.77 41.32
CA GLN A 610 -18.74 -7.52 40.13
C GLN A 610 -19.32 -6.59 39.06
N LYS A 611 -20.24 -5.70 39.45
CA LYS A 611 -20.84 -4.73 38.53
C LYS A 611 -19.78 -3.81 37.92
N LYS A 612 -18.84 -3.32 38.71
CA LYS A 612 -17.72 -2.48 38.24
C LYS A 612 -16.82 -3.20 37.25
N HIS A 613 -16.52 -4.48 37.49
CA HIS A 613 -15.74 -5.27 36.55
C HIS A 613 -16.51 -5.48 35.23
N ASP A 614 -17.81 -5.76 35.29
CA ASP A 614 -18.61 -5.93 34.07
C ASP A 614 -18.71 -4.61 33.28
N ASP A 615 -18.91 -3.46 33.94
CA ASP A 615 -18.89 -2.13 33.30
C ASP A 615 -17.52 -1.82 32.64
N PHE A 616 -16.42 -2.24 33.28
CA PHE A 616 -15.07 -2.12 32.71
C PHE A 616 -14.91 -2.99 31.45
N VAL A 617 -15.36 -4.24 31.51
CA VAL A 617 -15.30 -5.17 30.37
C VAL A 617 -16.12 -4.64 29.20
N ASP A 618 -17.33 -4.16 29.45
CA ASP A 618 -18.22 -3.63 28.41
C ASP A 618 -17.59 -2.43 27.68
N ARG A 619 -16.94 -1.51 28.41
CA ARG A 619 -16.20 -0.38 27.79
C ARG A 619 -15.02 -0.84 26.96
N MET A 620 -14.26 -1.82 27.44
CA MET A 620 -13.21 -2.40 26.63
C MET A 620 -13.81 -3.06 25.37
N MET A 621 -14.99 -3.68 25.46
CA MET A 621 -15.67 -4.21 24.29
C MET A 621 -16.14 -3.12 23.32
N GLU A 622 -16.61 -1.97 23.80
CA GLU A 622 -16.92 -0.79 22.97
C GLU A 622 -15.71 -0.28 22.19
N LYS A 623 -14.50 -0.44 22.74
CA LYS A 623 -13.24 -0.11 22.06
C LYS A 623 -12.78 -1.15 21.03
N GLY A 624 -13.53 -2.23 20.83
CA GLY A 624 -13.26 -3.25 19.80
C GLY A 624 -12.57 -4.52 20.29
N TYR A 625 -12.48 -4.74 21.61
CA TYR A 625 -11.95 -5.98 22.18
C TYR A 625 -13.06 -7.03 22.39
N THR A 626 -12.74 -8.33 22.33
CA THR A 626 -13.66 -9.39 22.79
C THR A 626 -13.53 -9.61 24.30
N ARG A 627 -14.56 -10.15 24.96
CA ARG A 627 -14.50 -10.46 26.40
C ARG A 627 -13.30 -11.35 26.77
N LYS A 628 -12.95 -12.31 25.91
CA LYS A 628 -11.77 -13.16 26.11
C LYS A 628 -10.47 -12.40 25.94
N GLN A 629 -10.40 -11.52 24.94
CA GLN A 629 -9.23 -10.66 24.73
C GLN A 629 -9.01 -9.73 25.93
N VAL A 630 -10.07 -9.15 26.50
CA VAL A 630 -9.94 -8.31 27.71
C VAL A 630 -9.31 -9.10 28.85
N ARG A 631 -9.77 -10.34 29.08
CA ARG A 631 -9.17 -11.23 30.09
C ARG A 631 -7.68 -11.49 29.83
N LEU A 632 -7.34 -11.91 28.62
CA LEU A 632 -5.98 -12.20 28.22
C LEU A 632 -5.06 -10.98 28.39
N LEU A 633 -5.52 -9.81 27.95
CA LEU A 633 -4.77 -8.55 28.01
C LEU A 633 -4.51 -8.12 29.45
N CYS A 634 -5.51 -8.22 30.31
CA CYS A 634 -5.38 -7.91 31.73
C CYS A 634 -4.38 -8.85 32.41
N GLU A 635 -4.50 -10.16 32.22
CA GLU A 635 -3.56 -11.14 32.77
C GLU A 635 -2.13 -10.91 32.25
N TRP A 636 -1.98 -10.64 30.96
CA TRP A 636 -0.69 -10.36 30.34
C TRP A 636 -0.05 -9.08 30.89
N TYR A 637 -0.80 -7.98 30.96
CA TYR A 637 -0.33 -6.69 31.49
C TYR A 637 0.14 -6.82 32.95
N LEU A 638 -0.61 -7.56 33.78
CA LEU A 638 -0.21 -7.85 35.16
C LEU A 638 1.09 -8.63 35.26
N ARG A 639 1.36 -9.56 34.33
CA ARG A 639 2.63 -10.31 34.29
C ARG A 639 3.79 -9.42 33.87
N VAL A 640 3.63 -8.66 32.78
CA VAL A 640 4.68 -7.76 32.27
C VAL A 640 5.08 -6.74 33.33
N ARG A 641 4.11 -6.21 34.08
CA ARG A 641 4.38 -5.28 35.18
C ARG A 641 5.12 -5.93 36.36
N LYS A 642 4.87 -7.20 36.67
CA LYS A 642 5.60 -7.91 37.75
C LYS A 642 7.05 -8.22 37.37
N SER A 643 7.35 -8.35 36.08
CA SER A 643 8.69 -8.60 35.56
C SER A 643 9.49 -7.34 35.24
N SER A 644 8.83 -6.17 35.20
CA SER A 644 9.45 -4.85 34.99
C SER A 644 9.75 -4.20 36.33
#